data_AF-A0A088RR99-F1
#
_entry.id   AF-A0A088RR99-F1
#
_cell.length_a   1.000
_cell.length_b   1.000
_cell.length_c   1.000
_cell.angle_alpha   90.00
_cell.angle_beta   90.00
_cell.angle_gamma   90.00
#
_symmetry.space_group_name_H-M   'P 1'
#
loop_
_entity.id
_entity.type
_entity.pdbx_description
1 polymer ?
#
loop_
_entity_poly.entity_id
_entity_poly.type
_entity_poly.pdbx_seq_one_letter_code
_entity_poly.pdbx_strand_id
1 'polypeptide(L)'
;VTLEEYRDRDAAVGQLAAELEEQRAEAEKLAAELEEQRAEAEKLAAEVGEQRAEAGRLAAEVAAFRAKRNAALEARDAEGTLPVLEKAVPADEAAAQALDPRQVADGPLYAVTLEELHVARDETHRILDADGELRGILAEKVAECRGLIAKIEDVEMCLCDARNEQCGMQAKMDELERSCAAALRDRDEERRKVATELKALREINEQLVSEARAFRKKRLSAFACREANGFALSERVGSSFDKEDANVPVPSVMIEREALLCVRMEELNEQRDLNTQLLRDMSALGERIRDAMDPESIANSDSDAVFSHLEALLKALEESRAAEQAARDLAEEREGELAQLQKLFQNEEERLNNDLGEAREEVERLQGELDLLTDQLDEACRLFGDADAVNAEGVAKLETFSEVLAAARGGEKDAIEQLEIKENELEDLRSALKDTRYREEMLENLEDEVAQLQREKEITETELGAVQKEMSDLRRDLRAAEDRAAEKSRDTERMTLDLDALNSRIQDLLEELEEKTDQYNQVIKDLDDFAKNQSRENEKELLQRLLAREQELFELQEARRGENDEHEKQVGVLQGQINRLRDQTHQDNALHDGLQDELARLHKLLADAEAALRDKVAENEALKDGIEGMIDEHEAQMREMEQELEGKSKEVSDALERLEEMSAMVQEARESEESALRLRADSDAEVFRLQRELDKIKQLQSVMTESSDDRGGLLAQIMDSEGQLRDAETAIRKKNAELEEAEKEWRKKLNRSENLNHDLRRLLKRTMAALSKSADTMGNSAGALDAFRDELKPMMQ
;
A
#
# COMPACT_ATOMS: atom_id res chain seq x y z
N VAL A 1 3.67 -6.69 -27.18
CA VAL A 1 2.32 -6.10 -27.18
C VAL A 1 2.21 -5.19 -28.39
N THR A 2 1.27 -5.46 -29.30
CA THR A 2 1.10 -4.68 -30.53
C THR A 2 0.18 -3.47 -30.29
N LEU A 3 0.22 -2.45 -31.15
CA LEU A 3 -0.68 -1.29 -31.08
C LEU A 3 -2.17 -1.66 -31.25
N GLU A 4 -2.44 -2.81 -31.88
CA GLU A 4 -3.79 -3.38 -31.97
C GLU A 4 -4.29 -3.89 -30.61
N GLU A 5 -3.45 -4.60 -29.86
CA GLU A 5 -3.79 -5.09 -28.52
C GLU A 5 -4.10 -3.95 -27.53
N TYR A 6 -3.45 -2.79 -27.67
CA TYR A 6 -3.78 -1.61 -26.87
C TYR A 6 -5.15 -1.00 -27.23
N ARG A 7 -5.47 -0.90 -28.52
CA ARG A 7 -6.77 -0.37 -28.97
C ARG A 7 -7.93 -1.27 -28.58
N ASP A 8 -7.73 -2.59 -28.67
CA ASP A 8 -8.75 -3.56 -28.25
C ASP A 8 -8.97 -3.51 -26.74
N ARG A 9 -7.89 -3.27 -25.97
CA ARG A 9 -7.97 -3.12 -24.51
C ARG A 9 -8.64 -1.81 -24.11
N ASP A 10 -8.34 -0.70 -24.77
CA ASP A 10 -9.02 0.58 -24.54
C ASP A 10 -10.51 0.50 -24.91
N ALA A 11 -10.86 -0.21 -25.98
CA ALA A 11 -12.25 -0.46 -26.36
C ALA A 11 -12.99 -1.32 -25.31
N ALA A 12 -12.33 -2.35 -24.77
CA ALA A 12 -12.89 -3.18 -23.71
C ALA A 12 -13.07 -2.41 -22.39
N VAL A 13 -12.11 -1.54 -22.05
CA VAL A 13 -12.22 -0.65 -20.88
C VAL A 13 -13.38 0.34 -21.07
N GLY A 14 -13.56 0.89 -22.27
CA GLY A 14 -14.70 1.75 -22.59
C GLY A 14 -16.06 1.04 -22.46
N GLN A 15 -16.15 -0.23 -22.86
CA GLN A 15 -17.37 -1.03 -22.69
C GLN A 15 -17.67 -1.32 -21.22
N LEU A 16 -16.66 -1.70 -20.44
CA LEU A 16 -16.81 -1.94 -19.00
C LEU A 16 -17.20 -0.67 -18.24
N ALA A 17 -16.67 0.49 -18.65
CA ALA A 17 -17.05 1.78 -18.05
C ALA A 17 -18.53 2.11 -18.32
N ALA A 18 -19.02 1.84 -19.54
CA ALA A 18 -20.43 2.04 -19.89
C ALA A 18 -21.37 1.09 -19.14
N GLU A 19 -20.99 -0.19 -19.01
CA GLU A 19 -21.77 -1.17 -18.23
C GLU A 19 -21.82 -0.80 -16.72
N LEU A 20 -20.73 -0.26 -16.18
CA LEU A 20 -20.70 0.22 -14.79
C LEU A 20 -21.57 1.47 -14.57
N GLU A 21 -21.62 2.39 -15.54
CA GLU A 21 -22.55 3.53 -15.48
C GLU A 21 -24.02 3.07 -15.54
N GLU A 22 -24.34 2.10 -16.40
CA GLU A 22 -25.68 1.54 -16.50
C GLU A 22 -26.12 0.86 -15.20
N GLN A 23 -25.25 0.04 -14.60
CA GLN A 23 -25.51 -0.61 -13.31
C GLN A 23 -25.68 0.40 -12.17
N ARG A 24 -24.91 1.51 -12.16
CA ARG A 24 -25.07 2.58 -11.18
C ARG A 24 -26.43 3.27 -11.31
N ALA A 25 -26.86 3.55 -12.54
CA ALA A 25 -28.16 4.17 -12.80
C ALA A 25 -29.33 3.24 -12.42
N GLU A 26 -29.19 1.92 -12.60
CA GLU A 26 -30.18 0.94 -12.14
C GLU A 26 -30.21 0.81 -10.61
N ALA A 27 -29.05 0.80 -9.96
CA ALA A 27 -28.95 0.78 -8.51
C ALA A 27 -29.58 2.04 -7.87
N GLU A 28 -29.39 3.20 -8.48
CA GLU A 28 -29.98 4.46 -8.01
C GLU A 28 -31.52 4.47 -8.16
N LYS A 29 -32.06 3.90 -9.25
CA LYS A 29 -33.51 3.71 -9.40
C LYS A 29 -34.09 2.77 -8.35
N LEU A 30 -33.44 1.64 -8.08
CA LEU A 30 -33.88 0.68 -7.07
C LEU A 30 -33.82 1.27 -5.65
N ALA A 31 -32.81 2.11 -5.37
CA ALA A 31 -32.72 2.82 -4.09
C ALA A 31 -33.90 3.79 -3.90
N ALA A 32 -34.27 4.53 -4.95
CA ALA A 32 -35.42 5.44 -4.91
C ALA A 32 -36.75 4.69 -4.71
N GLU A 33 -36.96 3.56 -5.40
CA GLU A 33 -38.16 2.74 -5.21
C GLU A 33 -38.25 2.15 -3.79
N LEU A 34 -37.12 1.78 -3.18
CA LEU A 34 -37.08 1.28 -1.80
C LEU A 34 -37.41 2.38 -0.77
N GLU A 35 -36.98 3.62 -0.99
CA GLU A 35 -37.38 4.74 -0.12
C GLU A 35 -38.89 5.02 -0.22
N GLU A 36 -39.46 4.98 -1.42
CA GLU A 36 -40.91 5.17 -1.63
C GLU A 36 -41.71 4.07 -0.90
N GLN A 37 -41.31 2.80 -1.04
CA GLN A 37 -41.95 1.69 -0.33
C GLN A 37 -41.83 1.80 1.20
N ARG A 38 -40.70 2.28 1.71
CA ARG A 38 -40.52 2.52 3.16
C ARG A 38 -41.46 3.61 3.65
N ALA A 39 -41.61 4.71 2.90
CA ALA A 39 -42.52 5.78 3.25
C ALA A 39 -43.99 5.34 3.22
N GLU A 40 -44.37 4.47 2.28
CA GLU A 40 -45.72 3.87 2.25
C GLU A 40 -45.96 2.91 3.41
N ALA A 41 -44.97 2.06 3.75
CA ALA A 41 -45.06 1.15 4.89
C ALA A 41 -45.23 1.91 6.21
N GLU A 42 -44.54 3.05 6.38
CA GLU A 42 -44.66 3.89 7.57
C GLU A 42 -46.07 4.53 7.68
N LYS A 43 -46.64 4.98 6.57
CA LYS A 43 -48.03 5.48 6.54
C LYS A 43 -49.04 4.40 6.92
N LEU A 44 -48.90 3.19 6.37
CA LEU A 44 -49.79 2.07 6.71
C LEU A 44 -49.65 1.65 8.18
N ALA A 45 -48.43 1.67 8.73
CA ALA A 45 -48.21 1.40 10.14
C ALA A 45 -48.91 2.42 11.06
N ALA A 46 -48.92 3.71 10.66
CA ALA A 46 -49.65 4.76 11.38
C ALA A 46 -51.17 4.54 11.34
N GLU A 47 -51.74 4.23 10.18
CA GLU A 47 -53.18 3.95 10.03
C GLU A 47 -53.63 2.73 10.85
N VAL A 48 -52.83 1.65 10.87
CA VAL A 48 -53.11 0.47 11.72
C VAL A 48 -53.03 0.83 13.21
N GLY A 49 -52.12 1.72 13.59
CA GLY A 49 -52.03 2.26 14.95
C GLY A 49 -53.30 2.99 15.38
N GLU A 50 -53.86 3.85 14.52
CA GLU A 50 -55.11 4.56 14.78
C GLU A 50 -56.30 3.59 14.89
N GLN A 51 -56.42 2.63 13.97
CA GLN A 51 -57.50 1.63 14.01
C GLN A 51 -57.45 0.78 15.27
N ARG A 52 -56.25 0.40 15.75
CA ARG A 52 -56.09 -0.32 17.02
C ARG A 52 -56.52 0.52 18.23
N ALA A 53 -56.23 1.82 18.22
CA ALA A 53 -56.66 2.74 19.27
C ALA A 53 -58.19 2.89 19.29
N GLU A 54 -58.84 2.95 18.12
CA GLU A 54 -60.29 3.02 17.99
C GLU A 54 -60.98 1.72 18.42
N ALA A 55 -60.44 0.56 18.03
CA ALA A 55 -60.90 -0.74 18.51
C ALA A 55 -60.78 -0.87 20.05
N GLY A 56 -59.71 -0.34 20.64
CA GLY A 56 -59.53 -0.25 22.09
C GLY A 56 -60.60 0.60 22.77
N ARG A 57 -60.98 1.74 22.17
CA ARG A 57 -62.07 2.59 22.67
C ARG A 57 -63.42 1.89 22.62
N LEU A 58 -63.75 1.24 21.50
CA LEU A 58 -65.00 0.49 21.34
C LEU A 58 -65.08 -0.69 22.32
N ALA A 59 -63.97 -1.41 22.54
CA ALA A 59 -63.91 -2.48 23.53
C ALA A 59 -64.18 -1.98 24.96
N ALA A 60 -63.63 -0.82 25.33
CA ALA A 60 -63.89 -0.19 26.62
C ALA A 60 -65.37 0.24 26.78
N GLU A 61 -65.98 0.76 25.72
CA GLU A 61 -67.39 1.14 25.71
C GLU A 61 -68.32 -0.08 25.85
N VAL A 62 -68.03 -1.17 25.13
CA VAL A 62 -68.77 -2.44 25.26
C VAL A 62 -68.61 -3.03 26.67
N ALA A 63 -67.43 -2.96 27.26
CA ALA A 63 -67.20 -3.40 28.64
C ALA A 63 -68.03 -2.56 29.64
N ALA A 64 -68.08 -1.25 29.45
CA ALA A 64 -68.91 -0.36 30.26
C ALA A 64 -70.42 -0.66 30.09
N PHE A 65 -70.87 -0.97 28.87
CA PHE A 65 -72.26 -1.37 28.61
C PHE A 65 -72.60 -2.71 29.28
N ARG A 66 -71.70 -3.70 29.21
CA ARG A 66 -71.84 -4.99 29.90
C ARG A 66 -71.88 -4.82 31.42
N ALA A 67 -71.04 -3.96 31.97
CA ALA A 67 -71.05 -3.64 33.40
C ALA A 67 -72.37 -2.99 33.82
N LYS A 68 -72.90 -2.03 33.06
CA LYS A 68 -74.23 -1.43 33.30
C LYS A 68 -75.35 -2.45 33.22
N ARG A 69 -75.32 -3.35 32.23
CA ARG A 69 -76.31 -4.42 32.09
C ARG A 69 -76.25 -5.39 33.27
N ASN A 70 -75.07 -5.80 33.69
CA ASN A 70 -74.91 -6.71 34.81
C ASN A 70 -75.33 -6.06 36.13
N ALA A 71 -75.01 -4.78 36.36
CA ALA A 71 -75.50 -4.03 37.50
C ALA A 71 -77.04 -3.88 37.48
N ALA A 72 -77.65 -3.72 36.31
CA ALA A 72 -79.11 -3.70 36.16
C ALA A 72 -79.75 -5.07 36.40
N LEU A 73 -79.08 -6.16 36.03
CA LEU A 73 -79.52 -7.54 36.33
C LEU A 73 -79.40 -7.84 37.82
N GLU A 74 -78.29 -7.48 38.46
CA GLU A 74 -78.10 -7.61 39.91
C GLU A 74 -79.12 -6.79 40.70
N ALA A 75 -79.44 -5.57 40.25
CA ALA A 75 -80.50 -4.76 40.85
C ALA A 75 -81.88 -5.43 40.70
N ARG A 76 -82.14 -6.09 39.57
CA ARG A 76 -83.39 -6.82 39.32
C ARG A 76 -83.50 -8.10 40.15
N ASP A 77 -82.39 -8.79 40.37
CA ASP A 77 -82.33 -9.99 41.20
C ASP A 77 -82.45 -9.63 42.70
N ALA A 78 -81.98 -8.44 43.10
CA ALA A 78 -82.14 -7.88 44.45
C ALA A 78 -83.57 -7.40 44.75
N GLU A 79 -84.35 -7.00 43.74
CA GLU A 79 -85.75 -6.55 43.90
C GLU A 79 -86.78 -7.68 44.00
N GLY A 80 -86.36 -8.94 43.84
CA GLY A 80 -87.12 -10.12 44.27
C GLY A 80 -88.60 -10.10 43.87
N THR A 81 -88.94 -10.08 42.58
CA THR A 81 -90.28 -10.51 42.12
C THR A 81 -90.31 -10.84 40.63
N LEU A 82 -90.43 -12.14 40.33
CA LEU A 82 -91.42 -12.74 39.42
C LEU A 82 -91.23 -14.28 39.44
N PRO A 83 -92.29 -15.09 39.46
CA PRO A 83 -92.17 -16.54 39.48
C PRO A 83 -91.78 -17.03 38.09
N VAL A 84 -90.57 -17.58 37.96
CA VAL A 84 -90.17 -18.35 36.78
C VAL A 84 -90.74 -19.76 36.95
N LEU A 85 -91.58 -20.19 36.01
CA LEU A 85 -92.07 -21.58 35.94
C LEU A 85 -90.87 -22.52 35.74
N GLU A 86 -90.66 -23.44 36.68
CA GLU A 86 -89.47 -24.29 36.82
C GLU A 86 -89.25 -25.34 35.70
N LYS A 87 -90.04 -25.36 34.62
CA LYS A 87 -89.77 -26.28 33.50
C LYS A 87 -90.08 -25.62 32.17
N ALA A 88 -89.02 -25.37 31.38
CA ALA A 88 -89.16 -25.07 29.96
C ALA A 88 -89.71 -26.33 29.25
N VAL A 89 -90.90 -26.20 28.67
CA VAL A 89 -91.45 -27.21 27.77
C VAL A 89 -90.72 -27.08 26.42
N PRO A 90 -90.19 -28.16 25.84
CA PRO A 90 -89.54 -28.14 24.54
C PRO A 90 -90.47 -27.59 23.45
N ALA A 91 -89.91 -26.87 22.47
CA ALA A 91 -90.66 -26.13 21.45
C ALA A 91 -91.67 -26.99 20.66
N ASP A 92 -91.40 -28.29 20.56
CA ASP A 92 -92.23 -29.23 19.80
C ASP A 92 -93.53 -29.63 20.54
N GLU A 93 -93.56 -29.55 21.88
CA GLU A 93 -94.74 -29.84 22.71
C GLU A 93 -95.63 -28.62 22.94
N ALA A 94 -95.05 -27.40 22.92
CA ALA A 94 -95.81 -26.15 23.11
C ALA A 94 -96.83 -25.88 21.99
N ALA A 95 -96.58 -26.37 20.77
CA ALA A 95 -97.50 -26.21 19.65
C ALA A 95 -98.75 -27.09 19.73
N ALA A 96 -98.73 -28.17 20.52
CA ALA A 96 -99.82 -29.14 20.60
C ALA A 96 -100.77 -28.93 21.80
N GLN A 97 -100.41 -28.05 22.74
CA GLN A 97 -101.15 -27.86 23.99
C GLN A 97 -102.07 -26.63 23.91
N ALA A 98 -103.37 -26.87 23.75
CA ALA A 98 -104.37 -25.81 23.80
C ALA A 98 -104.46 -25.21 25.21
N LEU A 99 -104.07 -23.94 25.34
CA LEU A 99 -104.21 -23.16 26.57
C LEU A 99 -105.70 -22.82 26.81
N ASP A 100 -106.16 -22.98 28.05
CA ASP A 100 -107.53 -22.67 28.47
C ASP A 100 -107.78 -21.14 28.32
N PRO A 101 -108.81 -20.70 27.56
CA PRO A 101 -109.06 -19.28 27.24
C PRO A 101 -109.15 -18.33 28.42
N ARG A 102 -109.33 -18.84 29.64
CA ARG A 102 -109.36 -18.03 30.87
C ARG A 102 -107.99 -17.49 31.26
N GLN A 103 -106.89 -18.14 30.89
CA GLN A 103 -105.53 -17.68 31.23
C GLN A 103 -105.05 -16.51 30.34
N VAL A 104 -105.69 -16.28 29.20
CA VAL A 104 -105.40 -15.13 28.32
C VAL A 104 -106.11 -13.86 28.78
N ALA A 105 -107.18 -13.99 29.58
CA ALA A 105 -108.00 -12.85 30.00
C ALA A 105 -107.37 -12.02 31.14
N ASP A 106 -106.40 -12.57 31.88
CA ASP A 106 -105.82 -11.92 33.07
C ASP A 106 -104.44 -11.27 32.80
N GLY A 107 -103.97 -11.26 31.54
CA GLY A 107 -102.71 -10.61 31.13
C GLY A 107 -102.94 -9.26 30.42
N PRO A 108 -102.12 -8.21 30.67
CA PRO A 108 -102.28 -6.92 30.01
C PRO A 108 -101.86 -7.01 28.53
N LEU A 109 -102.83 -6.84 27.63
CA LEU A 109 -102.59 -6.71 26.19
C LEU A 109 -102.10 -5.29 25.86
N TYR A 110 -100.80 -5.11 25.59
CA TYR A 110 -100.29 -3.91 24.94
C TYR A 110 -100.72 -3.91 23.47
N ALA A 111 -101.77 -3.16 23.14
CA ALA A 111 -102.18 -2.94 21.76
C ALA A 111 -101.32 -1.83 21.14
N VAL A 112 -100.31 -2.21 20.34
CA VAL A 112 -99.61 -1.32 19.40
C VAL A 112 -100.53 -1.06 18.22
N THR A 113 -100.60 0.19 17.74
CA THR A 113 -101.46 0.54 16.60
C THR A 113 -100.85 0.03 15.29
N LEU A 114 -101.69 -0.32 14.30
CA LEU A 114 -101.22 -0.84 13.00
C LEU A 114 -100.32 0.17 12.27
N GLU A 115 -100.51 1.48 12.45
CA GLU A 115 -99.61 2.50 11.92
C GLU A 115 -98.19 2.41 12.50
N GLU A 116 -98.04 2.23 13.82
CA GLU A 116 -96.72 2.12 14.47
C GLU A 116 -95.96 0.87 14.00
N LEU A 117 -96.69 -0.22 13.74
CA LEU A 117 -96.12 -1.47 13.21
C LEU A 117 -95.64 -1.31 11.76
N HIS A 118 -96.37 -0.55 10.94
CA HIS A 118 -95.94 -0.24 9.58
C HIS A 118 -94.73 0.72 9.55
N VAL A 119 -94.70 1.75 10.40
CA VAL A 119 -93.54 2.65 10.50
C VAL A 119 -92.30 1.88 10.93
N ALA A 120 -92.40 1.04 11.97
CA ALA A 120 -91.29 0.19 12.41
C ALA A 120 -90.83 -0.76 11.30
N ARG A 121 -91.76 -1.32 10.50
CA ARG A 121 -91.41 -2.19 9.37
C ARG A 121 -90.67 -1.44 8.27
N ASP A 122 -91.12 -0.24 7.92
CA ASP A 122 -90.47 0.56 6.88
C ASP A 122 -89.08 1.05 7.35
N GLU A 123 -88.92 1.37 8.63
CA GLU A 123 -87.63 1.65 9.25
C GLU A 123 -86.69 0.43 9.14
N THR A 124 -87.19 -0.77 9.44
CA THR A 124 -86.39 -2.00 9.32
C THR A 124 -85.99 -2.32 7.89
N HIS A 125 -86.84 -2.03 6.90
CA HIS A 125 -86.51 -2.20 5.49
C HIS A 125 -85.39 -1.24 5.05
N ARG A 126 -85.43 0.03 5.47
CA ARG A 126 -84.36 0.99 5.17
C ARG A 126 -83.02 0.60 5.79
N ILE A 127 -83.05 0.05 7.02
CA ILE A 127 -81.84 -0.44 7.68
C ILE A 127 -81.26 -1.65 6.95
N LEU A 128 -82.12 -2.57 6.48
CA LEU A 128 -81.67 -3.73 5.70
C LEU A 128 -81.10 -3.35 4.33
N ASP A 129 -81.68 -2.34 3.67
CA ASP A 129 -81.17 -1.84 2.39
C ASP A 129 -79.78 -1.19 2.56
N ALA A 130 -79.60 -0.35 3.59
CA ALA A 130 -78.30 0.28 3.90
C ALA A 130 -77.23 -0.75 4.30
N ASP A 131 -77.62 -1.79 5.05
CA ASP A 131 -76.73 -2.90 5.42
C ASP A 131 -76.34 -3.75 4.20
N GLY A 132 -77.23 -3.86 3.20
CA GLY A 132 -76.93 -4.47 1.90
C GLY A 132 -75.86 -3.72 1.10
N GLU A 133 -75.94 -2.38 1.04
CA GLU A 133 -74.95 -1.54 0.37
C GLU A 133 -73.58 -1.62 1.06
N LEU A 134 -73.55 -1.57 2.40
CA LEU A 134 -72.32 -1.71 3.18
C LEU A 134 -71.67 -3.08 3.00
N ARG A 135 -72.44 -4.17 2.94
CA ARG A 135 -71.93 -5.51 2.63
C ARG A 135 -71.33 -5.59 1.22
N GLY A 136 -71.90 -4.88 0.25
CA GLY A 136 -71.37 -4.79 -1.11
C GLY A 136 -69.99 -4.14 -1.14
N ILE A 137 -69.85 -2.97 -0.50
CA ILE A 137 -68.57 -2.25 -0.39
C ILE A 137 -67.52 -3.10 0.35
N LEU A 138 -67.92 -3.76 1.44
CA LEU A 138 -67.03 -4.64 2.19
C LEU A 138 -66.55 -5.84 1.34
N ALA A 139 -67.43 -6.44 0.55
CA ALA A 139 -67.08 -7.55 -0.33
C ALA A 139 -66.11 -7.13 -1.44
N GLU A 140 -66.28 -5.94 -2.01
CA GLU A 140 -65.36 -5.38 -3.01
C GLU A 140 -63.97 -5.13 -2.40
N LYS A 141 -63.91 -4.54 -1.21
CA LYS A 141 -62.63 -4.31 -0.50
C LYS A 141 -61.95 -5.61 -0.08
N VAL A 142 -62.71 -6.62 0.34
CA VAL A 142 -62.16 -7.96 0.60
C VAL A 142 -61.59 -8.58 -0.67
N ALA A 143 -62.20 -8.37 -1.84
CA ALA A 143 -61.67 -8.85 -3.11
C ALA A 143 -60.37 -8.14 -3.51
N GLU A 144 -60.30 -6.81 -3.33
CA GLU A 144 -59.07 -6.03 -3.53
C GLU A 144 -57.93 -6.51 -2.61
N CYS A 145 -58.21 -6.70 -1.31
CA CYS A 145 -57.22 -7.22 -0.36
C CYS A 145 -56.72 -8.62 -0.75
N ARG A 146 -57.60 -9.51 -1.22
CA ARG A 146 -57.17 -10.84 -1.73
C ARG A 146 -56.26 -10.73 -2.94
N GLY A 147 -56.54 -9.79 -3.85
CA GLY A 147 -55.68 -9.55 -5.02
C GLY A 147 -54.30 -9.03 -4.63
N LEU A 148 -54.22 -8.17 -3.61
CA LEU A 148 -52.95 -7.69 -3.07
C LEU A 148 -52.17 -8.79 -2.34
N ILE A 149 -52.85 -9.63 -1.55
CA ILE A 149 -52.22 -10.78 -0.88
C ILE A 149 -51.59 -11.73 -1.91
N ALA A 150 -52.31 -12.06 -2.98
CA ALA A 150 -51.76 -12.93 -4.04
C ALA A 150 -50.50 -12.34 -4.69
N LYS A 151 -50.45 -11.01 -4.91
CA LYS A 151 -49.25 -10.35 -5.45
C LYS A 151 -48.09 -10.35 -4.47
N ILE A 152 -48.36 -10.21 -3.17
CA ILE A 152 -47.35 -10.30 -2.12
C ILE A 152 -46.79 -11.72 -2.07
N GLU A 153 -47.64 -12.75 -2.14
CA GLU A 153 -47.23 -14.16 -2.19
C GLU A 153 -46.35 -14.46 -3.41
N ASP A 154 -46.67 -13.89 -4.58
CA ASP A 154 -45.83 -14.02 -5.79
C ASP A 154 -44.44 -13.38 -5.60
N VAL A 155 -44.38 -12.18 -4.99
CA VAL A 155 -43.12 -11.50 -4.69
C VAL A 155 -42.30 -12.27 -3.65
N GLU A 156 -42.94 -12.82 -2.62
CA GLU A 156 -42.30 -13.66 -1.62
C GLU A 156 -41.69 -14.94 -2.23
N MET A 157 -42.37 -15.56 -3.21
CA MET A 157 -41.80 -16.66 -3.98
C MET A 157 -40.54 -16.23 -4.75
N CYS A 158 -40.60 -15.12 -5.49
CA CYS A 158 -39.44 -14.64 -6.25
C CYS A 158 -38.26 -14.29 -5.34
N LEU A 159 -38.51 -13.71 -4.17
CA LEU A 159 -37.47 -13.43 -3.17
C LEU A 159 -36.91 -14.72 -2.56
N CYS A 160 -37.74 -15.74 -2.32
CA CYS A 160 -37.27 -17.06 -1.90
C CYS A 160 -36.34 -17.70 -2.94
N ASP A 161 -36.71 -17.64 -4.22
CA ASP A 161 -35.89 -18.19 -5.31
C ASP A 161 -34.55 -17.44 -5.42
N ALA A 162 -34.57 -16.10 -5.41
CA ALA A 162 -33.35 -15.29 -5.42
C ALA A 162 -32.45 -15.57 -4.20
N ARG A 163 -33.05 -15.78 -3.02
CA ARG A 163 -32.31 -16.15 -1.80
C ARG A 163 -31.68 -17.54 -1.91
N ASN A 164 -32.39 -18.50 -2.51
CA ASN A 164 -31.86 -19.84 -2.73
C ASN A 164 -30.69 -19.83 -3.72
N GLU A 165 -30.78 -19.02 -4.79
CA GLU A 165 -29.68 -18.79 -5.73
C GLU A 165 -28.48 -18.13 -5.05
N GLN A 166 -28.72 -17.11 -4.22
CA GLN A 166 -27.68 -16.46 -3.43
C GLN A 166 -26.98 -17.44 -2.49
N CYS A 167 -27.74 -18.27 -1.75
CA CYS A 167 -27.17 -19.34 -0.91
C CYS A 167 -26.35 -20.34 -1.74
N GLY A 168 -26.81 -20.70 -2.94
CA GLY A 168 -26.08 -21.58 -3.87
C GLY A 168 -24.76 -20.97 -4.35
N MET A 169 -24.73 -19.67 -4.63
CA MET A 169 -23.50 -18.95 -4.99
C MET A 169 -22.55 -18.82 -3.80
N GLN A 170 -23.08 -18.58 -2.60
CA GLN A 170 -22.29 -18.48 -1.38
C GLN A 170 -21.63 -19.81 -1.00
N ALA A 171 -22.35 -20.93 -1.15
CA ALA A 171 -21.79 -22.26 -0.98
C ALA A 171 -20.64 -22.55 -1.96
N LYS A 172 -20.75 -22.12 -3.22
CA LYS A 172 -19.68 -22.24 -4.22
C LYS A 172 -18.46 -21.38 -3.88
N MET A 173 -18.67 -20.15 -3.40
CA MET A 173 -17.56 -19.31 -2.93
C MET A 173 -16.84 -19.95 -1.75
N ASP A 174 -17.57 -20.45 -0.74
CA ASP A 174 -16.97 -21.13 0.40
C ASP A 174 -16.17 -22.38 -0.03
N GLU A 175 -16.65 -23.12 -1.03
CA GLU A 175 -15.94 -24.28 -1.57
C GLU A 175 -14.66 -23.89 -2.31
N LEU A 176 -14.70 -22.81 -3.09
CA LEU A 176 -13.50 -22.23 -3.72
C LEU A 176 -12.50 -21.72 -2.68
N GLU A 177 -12.96 -21.01 -1.64
CA GLU A 177 -12.10 -20.54 -0.55
C GLU A 177 -11.42 -21.70 0.19
N ARG A 178 -12.17 -22.77 0.50
CA ARG A 178 -11.61 -23.98 1.11
C ARG A 178 -10.57 -24.64 0.20
N SER A 179 -10.83 -24.71 -1.11
CA SER A 179 -9.90 -25.26 -2.10
C SER A 179 -8.61 -24.42 -2.19
N CYS A 180 -8.73 -23.09 -2.28
CA CYS A 180 -7.58 -22.18 -2.28
C CYS A 180 -6.78 -22.26 -0.98
N ALA A 181 -7.45 -22.33 0.18
CA ALA A 181 -6.80 -22.47 1.48
C ALA A 181 -6.09 -23.83 1.66
N ALA A 182 -6.58 -24.89 1.01
CA ALA A 182 -5.89 -26.18 0.96
C ALA A 182 -4.64 -26.08 0.07
N ALA A 183 -4.76 -25.55 -1.15
CA ALA A 183 -3.63 -25.37 -2.06
C ALA A 183 -2.52 -24.47 -1.49
N LEU A 184 -2.88 -23.44 -0.71
CA LEU A 184 -1.90 -22.61 -0.01
C LEU A 184 -1.18 -23.37 1.10
N ARG A 185 -1.90 -24.21 1.86
CA ARG A 185 -1.30 -25.08 2.89
C ARG A 185 -0.31 -26.07 2.29
N ASP A 186 -0.66 -26.69 1.16
CA ASP A 186 0.22 -27.61 0.44
C ASP A 186 1.49 -26.90 -0.03
N ARG A 187 1.35 -25.71 -0.63
CA ARG A 187 2.49 -24.88 -1.04
C ARG A 187 3.38 -24.47 0.14
N ASP A 188 2.80 -24.14 1.28
CA ASP A 188 3.58 -23.81 2.47
C ASP A 188 4.32 -25.04 3.03
N GLU A 189 3.73 -26.23 2.91
CA GLU A 189 4.38 -27.47 3.30
C GLU A 189 5.54 -27.84 2.36
N GLU A 190 5.39 -27.64 1.06
CA GLU A 190 6.49 -27.75 0.08
C GLU A 190 7.61 -26.75 0.39
N ARG A 191 7.28 -25.48 0.67
CA ARG A 191 8.28 -24.48 1.07
C ARG A 191 9.04 -24.90 2.32
N ARG A 192 8.37 -25.49 3.31
CA ARG A 192 9.03 -26.02 4.53
C ARG A 192 9.98 -27.16 4.18
N LYS A 193 9.60 -28.09 3.31
CA LYS A 193 10.46 -29.20 2.84
C LYS A 193 11.71 -28.66 2.15
N VAL A 194 11.54 -27.75 1.19
CA VAL A 194 12.68 -27.10 0.48
C VAL A 194 13.59 -26.35 1.46
N ALA A 195 13.02 -25.63 2.45
CA ALA A 195 13.83 -24.95 3.46
C ALA A 195 14.67 -25.92 4.31
N THR A 196 14.12 -27.10 4.64
CA THR A 196 14.88 -28.14 5.36
C THR A 196 15.99 -28.75 4.51
N GLU A 197 15.74 -28.99 3.23
CA GLU A 197 16.75 -29.50 2.28
C GLU A 197 17.88 -28.49 2.05
N LEU A 198 17.54 -27.20 1.87
CA LEU A 198 18.53 -26.14 1.75
C LEU A 198 19.39 -26.02 3.01
N LYS A 199 18.81 -26.23 4.20
CA LYS A 199 19.58 -26.25 5.45
C LYS A 199 20.55 -27.43 5.48
N ALA A 200 20.10 -28.64 5.12
CA ALA A 200 20.96 -29.81 5.06
C ALA A 200 22.11 -29.65 4.04
N LEU A 201 21.83 -29.07 2.86
CA LEU A 201 22.85 -28.77 1.85
C LEU A 201 23.88 -27.74 2.33
N ARG A 202 23.45 -26.71 3.08
CA ARG A 202 24.37 -25.74 3.70
C ARG A 202 25.27 -26.43 4.73
N GLU A 203 24.72 -27.29 5.57
CA GLU A 203 25.49 -28.06 6.56
C GLU A 203 26.53 -28.98 5.89
N ILE A 204 26.16 -29.66 4.80
CA ILE A 204 27.09 -30.47 4.00
C ILE A 204 28.19 -29.60 3.37
N ASN A 205 27.84 -28.43 2.82
CA ASN A 205 28.82 -27.54 2.21
C ASN A 205 29.80 -26.98 3.25
N GLU A 206 29.32 -26.61 4.44
CA GLU A 206 30.17 -26.22 5.56
C GLU A 206 31.14 -27.35 5.98
N GLN A 207 30.66 -28.60 6.00
CA GLN A 207 31.49 -29.77 6.26
C GLN A 207 32.58 -29.92 5.18
N LEU A 208 32.23 -29.89 3.89
CA LEU A 208 33.19 -29.99 2.79
C LEU A 208 34.22 -28.85 2.80
N VAL A 209 33.80 -27.62 3.10
CA VAL A 209 34.72 -26.48 3.26
C VAL A 209 35.68 -26.71 4.44
N SER A 210 35.18 -27.24 5.56
CA SER A 210 36.01 -27.56 6.72
C SER A 210 37.02 -28.67 6.43
N GLU A 211 36.63 -29.70 5.67
CA GLU A 211 37.49 -30.79 5.23
C GLU A 211 38.55 -30.30 4.24
N ALA A 212 38.18 -29.45 3.28
CA ALA A 212 39.11 -28.83 2.34
C ALA A 212 40.15 -27.95 3.06
N ARG A 213 39.73 -27.16 4.06
CA ARG A 213 40.64 -26.39 4.92
C ARG A 213 41.58 -27.30 5.71
N ALA A 214 41.06 -28.38 6.29
CA ALA A 214 41.86 -29.36 7.03
C ALA A 214 42.89 -30.07 6.12
N PHE A 215 42.48 -30.45 4.91
CA PHE A 215 43.35 -31.04 3.90
C PHE A 215 44.47 -30.08 3.50
N ARG A 216 44.14 -28.81 3.23
CA ARG A 216 45.13 -27.77 2.91
C ARG A 216 46.13 -27.56 4.06
N LYS A 217 45.67 -27.54 5.32
CA LYS A 217 46.53 -27.44 6.50
C LYS A 217 47.48 -28.64 6.62
N LYS A 218 46.97 -29.86 6.44
CA LYS A 218 47.79 -31.08 6.39
C LYS A 218 48.83 -31.02 5.26
N ARG A 219 48.42 -30.57 4.06
CA ARG A 219 49.30 -30.43 2.90
C ARG A 219 50.43 -29.43 3.14
N LEU A 220 50.13 -28.24 3.63
CA LEU A 220 51.13 -27.22 4.00
C LEU A 220 52.10 -27.74 5.07
N SER A 221 51.60 -28.48 6.07
CA SER A 221 52.46 -29.11 7.08
C SER A 221 53.39 -30.17 6.48
N ALA A 222 52.92 -30.96 5.50
CA ALA A 222 53.73 -31.96 4.81
C ALA A 222 54.79 -31.32 3.92
N PHE A 223 54.48 -30.20 3.26
CA PHE A 223 55.47 -29.40 2.53
C PHE A 223 56.54 -28.83 3.45
N ALA A 224 56.16 -28.21 4.58
CA ALA A 224 57.11 -27.71 5.57
C ALA A 224 58.04 -28.83 6.11
N CYS A 225 57.50 -30.04 6.34
CA CYS A 225 58.31 -31.19 6.74
C CYS A 225 59.28 -31.67 5.64
N ARG A 226 58.91 -31.58 4.35
CA ARG A 226 59.80 -31.96 3.22
C ARG A 226 60.91 -30.94 2.97
N GLU A 227 60.59 -29.66 3.11
CA GLU A 227 61.58 -28.57 3.08
C GLU A 227 62.59 -28.71 4.22
N ALA A 228 62.12 -29.00 5.44
CA ALA A 228 62.98 -29.25 6.60
C ALA A 228 63.90 -30.49 6.42
N ASN A 229 63.47 -31.47 5.61
CA ASN A 229 64.23 -32.68 5.29
C ASN A 229 65.12 -32.57 4.03
N GLY A 230 65.23 -31.37 3.44
CA GLY A 230 66.18 -31.09 2.35
C GLY A 230 65.81 -31.62 0.96
N PHE A 231 64.57 -32.07 0.75
CA PHE A 231 64.09 -32.43 -0.59
C PHE A 231 63.55 -31.18 -1.30
N ALA A 232 64.44 -30.41 -1.92
CA ALA A 232 64.03 -29.35 -2.85
C ALA A 232 63.54 -29.99 -4.15
N LEU A 233 62.23 -29.92 -4.41
CA LEU A 233 61.70 -30.17 -5.75
C LEU A 233 62.05 -28.96 -6.62
N SER A 234 63.15 -29.10 -7.36
CA SER A 234 63.52 -28.22 -8.46
C SER A 234 62.64 -28.54 -9.66
N GLU A 235 61.62 -27.73 -9.93
CA GLU A 235 61.27 -27.31 -11.28
C GLU A 235 60.41 -26.04 -11.24
N ARG A 236 60.71 -25.11 -12.14
CA ARG A 236 60.17 -23.74 -12.21
C ARG A 236 58.64 -23.69 -12.14
N VAL A 237 58.11 -23.09 -11.07
CA VAL A 237 56.90 -22.26 -11.13
C VAL A 237 57.24 -20.96 -10.43
N GLY A 238 57.41 -19.90 -11.23
CA GLY A 238 57.76 -18.57 -10.75
C GLY A 238 56.54 -17.87 -10.18
N SER A 239 56.43 -17.88 -8.87
CA SER A 239 55.91 -16.78 -8.04
C SER A 239 56.08 -17.22 -6.61
N SER A 240 56.67 -16.37 -5.77
CA SER A 240 56.67 -16.55 -4.31
C SER A 240 55.24 -16.86 -3.87
N PHE A 241 54.99 -18.08 -3.38
CA PHE A 241 53.81 -18.34 -2.58
C PHE A 241 54.01 -17.58 -1.28
N ASP A 242 53.51 -16.35 -1.26
CA ASP A 242 53.33 -15.62 -0.02
C ASP A 242 52.52 -16.50 0.92
N LYS A 243 52.91 -16.47 2.19
CA LYS A 243 52.27 -17.18 3.29
C LYS A 243 50.87 -16.61 3.51
N GLU A 244 49.95 -16.86 2.60
CA GLU A 244 48.57 -16.47 2.78
C GLU A 244 47.90 -17.43 3.77
N ASP A 245 47.29 -16.82 4.77
CA ASP A 245 46.60 -17.47 5.88
C ASP A 245 45.62 -18.54 5.38
N ALA A 246 45.56 -19.66 6.11
CA ALA A 246 44.69 -20.81 5.81
C ALA A 246 43.16 -20.50 5.81
N ASN A 247 42.78 -19.23 5.98
CA ASN A 247 41.41 -18.73 6.07
C ASN A 247 40.93 -17.93 4.85
N VAL A 248 41.75 -17.69 3.82
CA VAL A 248 41.30 -16.97 2.61
C VAL A 248 40.57 -17.92 1.63
N PRO A 249 39.37 -17.56 1.11
CA PRO A 249 38.67 -18.32 0.08
C PRO A 249 39.47 -18.35 -1.22
N VAL A 250 39.62 -19.53 -1.82
CA VAL A 250 40.41 -19.70 -3.05
C VAL A 250 39.53 -19.44 -4.29
N PRO A 251 39.95 -18.58 -5.24
CA PRO A 251 39.26 -18.43 -6.52
C PRO A 251 39.28 -19.73 -7.33
N SER A 252 38.15 -20.09 -7.96
CA SER A 252 37.94 -21.37 -8.68
C SER A 252 39.04 -21.71 -9.72
N VAL A 253 39.71 -20.70 -10.27
CA VAL A 253 40.77 -20.82 -11.27
C VAL A 253 42.05 -21.52 -10.74
N MET A 254 42.28 -21.53 -9.43
CA MET A 254 43.47 -22.15 -8.82
C MET A 254 43.34 -23.68 -8.63
N ILE A 255 42.13 -24.23 -8.60
CA ILE A 255 41.90 -25.66 -8.36
C ILE A 255 42.29 -26.49 -9.60
N GLU A 256 42.16 -25.94 -10.80
CA GLU A 256 42.43 -26.65 -12.06
C GLU A 256 43.93 -26.77 -12.40
N ARG A 257 44.82 -25.99 -11.76
CA ARG A 257 46.24 -25.92 -12.13
C ARG A 257 47.21 -26.60 -11.16
N GLU A 258 46.73 -27.18 -10.05
CA GLU A 258 47.61 -27.85 -9.09
C GLU A 258 47.71 -29.37 -9.36
N ALA A 259 48.92 -29.87 -9.62
CA ALA A 259 49.17 -31.28 -9.82
C ALA A 259 48.92 -32.08 -8.51
N LEU A 260 47.95 -33.00 -8.54
CA LEU A 260 47.61 -33.94 -7.47
C LEU A 260 48.67 -35.03 -7.28
N LEU A 261 49.86 -34.65 -6.81
CA LEU A 261 50.86 -35.62 -6.33
C LEU A 261 50.91 -35.54 -4.81
N CYS A 262 50.17 -36.43 -4.14
CA CYS A 262 50.48 -37.04 -2.83
C CYS A 262 49.26 -37.86 -2.34
N VAL A 263 49.21 -39.16 -2.62
CA VAL A 263 48.47 -40.10 -1.76
C VAL A 263 49.54 -40.83 -0.96
N ARG A 264 49.50 -40.75 0.39
CA ARG A 264 50.35 -41.63 1.20
C ARG A 264 49.80 -43.06 1.10
N MET A 265 50.66 -44.07 1.10
CA MET A 265 50.25 -45.48 1.03
C MET A 265 49.24 -45.87 2.14
N GLU A 266 49.22 -45.13 3.24
CA GLU A 266 48.24 -45.24 4.32
C GLU A 266 46.83 -44.81 3.90
N GLU A 267 46.70 -43.67 3.21
CA GLU A 267 45.41 -43.15 2.70
C GLU A 267 44.81 -44.06 1.61
N LEU A 268 45.66 -44.70 0.79
CA LEU A 268 45.21 -45.70 -0.19
C LEU A 268 44.69 -46.98 0.50
N ASN A 269 45.28 -47.36 1.62
CA ASN A 269 44.85 -48.53 2.38
C ASN A 269 43.55 -48.23 3.17
N GLU A 270 43.43 -47.03 3.75
CA GLU A 270 42.19 -46.57 4.38
C GLU A 270 41.03 -46.50 3.39
N GLN A 271 41.26 -45.99 2.17
CA GLN A 271 40.26 -46.00 1.11
C GLN A 271 39.89 -47.41 0.64
N ARG A 272 40.85 -48.35 0.64
CA ARG A 272 40.57 -49.76 0.36
C ARG A 272 39.73 -50.38 1.46
N ASP A 273 40.04 -50.14 2.72
CA ASP A 273 39.30 -50.67 3.86
C ASP A 273 37.87 -50.10 3.89
N LEU A 274 37.69 -48.80 3.62
CA LEU A 274 36.40 -48.15 3.44
C LEU A 274 35.59 -48.76 2.28
N ASN A 275 36.20 -48.98 1.11
CA ASN A 275 35.54 -49.66 0.00
C ASN A 275 35.18 -51.11 0.35
N THR A 276 36.01 -51.79 1.14
CA THR A 276 35.70 -53.16 1.59
C THR A 276 34.53 -53.16 2.57
N GLN A 277 34.38 -52.12 3.38
CA GLN A 277 33.26 -51.92 4.29
C GLN A 277 31.97 -51.60 3.52
N LEU A 278 32.03 -50.67 2.57
CA LEU A 278 30.90 -50.32 1.71
C LEU A 278 30.36 -51.52 0.91
N LEU A 279 31.25 -52.38 0.42
CA LEU A 279 30.86 -53.64 -0.26
C LEU A 279 30.16 -54.63 0.68
N ARG A 280 30.55 -54.69 1.96
CA ARG A 280 29.86 -55.50 2.98
C ARG A 280 28.49 -54.92 3.31
N ASP A 281 28.39 -53.61 3.46
CA ASP A 281 27.12 -52.94 3.76
C ASP A 281 26.13 -53.06 2.59
N MET A 282 26.62 -52.94 1.35
CA MET A 282 25.83 -53.22 0.15
C MET A 282 25.38 -54.68 0.06
N SER A 283 26.23 -55.63 0.46
CA SER A 283 25.87 -57.05 0.51
C SER A 283 24.79 -57.33 1.56
N ALA A 284 24.89 -56.69 2.73
CA ALA A 284 23.90 -56.78 3.81
C ALA A 284 22.57 -56.12 3.43
N LEU A 285 22.59 -55.00 2.70
CA LEU A 285 21.40 -54.42 2.07
C LEU A 285 20.79 -55.36 1.03
N GLY A 286 21.62 -56.01 0.21
CA GLY A 286 21.17 -57.02 -0.75
C GLY A 286 20.58 -58.27 -0.10
N GLU A 287 21.05 -58.66 1.08
CA GLU A 287 20.44 -59.72 1.91
C GLU A 287 19.10 -59.26 2.49
N ARG A 288 19.01 -58.06 3.07
CA ARG A 288 17.75 -57.50 3.57
C ARG A 288 16.67 -57.35 2.49
N ILE A 289 17.06 -56.95 1.28
CA ILE A 289 16.15 -56.87 0.14
C ILE A 289 15.69 -58.28 -0.27
N ARG A 290 16.57 -59.29 -0.24
CA ARG A 290 16.17 -60.69 -0.47
C ARG A 290 15.23 -61.22 0.60
N ASP A 291 15.49 -60.92 1.87
CA ASP A 291 14.62 -61.30 2.99
C ASP A 291 13.25 -60.60 2.92
N ALA A 292 13.22 -59.34 2.46
CA ALA A 292 11.97 -58.60 2.21
C ALA A 292 11.20 -59.10 0.98
N MET A 293 11.87 -59.80 0.05
CA MET A 293 11.29 -60.43 -1.13
C MET A 293 11.09 -61.94 -0.95
N ASP A 294 11.25 -62.47 0.26
CA ASP A 294 11.09 -63.90 0.55
C ASP A 294 9.62 -64.30 0.36
N PRO A 295 9.30 -65.24 -0.57
CA PRO A 295 7.94 -65.53 -1.02
C PRO A 295 6.96 -66.03 0.06
N GLU A 296 7.43 -66.39 1.25
CA GLU A 296 6.56 -66.76 2.38
C GLU A 296 5.90 -65.54 3.06
N SER A 297 6.46 -64.34 2.91
CA SER A 297 5.90 -63.10 3.49
C SER A 297 4.81 -62.45 2.62
N ILE A 298 4.76 -62.79 1.32
CA ILE A 298 3.85 -62.19 0.32
C ILE A 298 2.48 -62.89 0.30
N ALA A 299 2.30 -64.01 1.01
CA ALA A 299 1.08 -64.81 0.97
C ALA A 299 -0.12 -64.24 1.78
N ASN A 300 0.06 -63.19 2.60
CA ASN A 300 -0.91 -62.81 3.64
C ASN A 300 -1.45 -61.36 3.60
N SER A 301 -1.28 -60.61 2.51
CA SER A 301 -2.00 -59.35 2.32
C SER A 301 -2.34 -59.13 0.86
N ASP A 302 -3.61 -58.80 0.59
CA ASP A 302 -4.23 -58.65 -0.73
C ASP A 302 -3.30 -58.00 -1.76
N SER A 303 -2.84 -58.81 -2.72
CA SER A 303 -1.85 -58.43 -3.73
C SER A 303 -2.26 -57.18 -4.52
N ASP A 304 -3.55 -56.98 -4.74
CA ASP A 304 -4.09 -55.89 -5.56
C ASP A 304 -3.92 -54.51 -4.89
N ALA A 305 -3.95 -54.45 -3.56
CA ALA A 305 -3.71 -53.21 -2.83
C ALA A 305 -2.24 -52.78 -2.90
N VAL A 306 -1.33 -53.76 -2.86
CA VAL A 306 0.11 -53.53 -2.99
C VAL A 306 0.48 -53.12 -4.42
N PHE A 307 -0.09 -53.76 -5.43
CA PHE A 307 0.11 -53.37 -6.83
C PHE A 307 -0.46 -51.99 -7.14
N SER A 308 -1.65 -51.66 -6.64
CA SER A 308 -2.23 -50.31 -6.82
C SER A 308 -1.40 -49.22 -6.14
N HIS A 309 -0.82 -49.51 -4.97
CA HIS A 309 0.07 -48.57 -4.28
C HIS A 309 1.41 -48.40 -5.03
N LEU A 310 1.98 -49.49 -5.57
CA LEU A 310 3.19 -49.43 -6.39
C LEU A 310 2.98 -48.69 -7.72
N GLU A 311 1.83 -48.87 -8.38
CA GLU A 311 1.47 -48.10 -9.59
C GLU A 311 1.31 -46.60 -9.29
N ALA A 312 0.67 -46.26 -8.17
CA ALA A 312 0.54 -44.86 -7.74
C ALA A 312 1.90 -44.22 -7.44
N LEU A 313 2.81 -44.96 -6.78
CA LEU A 313 4.17 -44.49 -6.50
C LEU A 313 5.02 -44.36 -7.77
N LEU A 314 4.88 -45.29 -8.73
CA LEU A 314 5.56 -45.18 -10.03
C LEU A 314 5.08 -43.96 -10.81
N LYS A 315 3.77 -43.72 -10.84
CA LYS A 315 3.20 -42.55 -11.52
C LYS A 315 3.64 -41.24 -10.87
N ALA A 316 3.66 -41.17 -9.54
CA ALA A 316 4.18 -40.01 -8.82
C ALA A 316 5.68 -39.78 -9.08
N LEU A 317 6.47 -40.84 -9.21
CA LEU A 317 7.89 -40.76 -9.58
C LEU A 317 8.08 -40.28 -11.03
N GLU A 318 7.23 -40.73 -11.96
CA GLU A 318 7.26 -40.27 -13.36
C GLU A 318 6.89 -38.78 -13.47
N GLU A 319 5.84 -38.34 -12.75
CA GLU A 319 5.43 -36.93 -12.69
C GLU A 319 6.52 -36.06 -12.03
N SER A 320 7.12 -36.53 -10.93
CA SER A 320 8.26 -35.85 -10.29
C SER A 320 9.47 -35.76 -11.21
N ARG A 321 9.77 -36.80 -11.98
CA ARG A 321 10.89 -36.81 -12.93
C ARG A 321 10.63 -35.89 -14.13
N ALA A 322 9.40 -35.80 -14.61
CA ALA A 322 9.01 -34.86 -15.65
C ALA A 322 9.10 -33.41 -15.18
N ALA A 323 8.67 -33.12 -13.95
CA ALA A 323 8.81 -31.80 -13.35
C ALA A 323 10.28 -31.41 -13.14
N GLU A 324 11.11 -32.35 -12.68
CA GLU A 324 12.56 -32.13 -12.53
C GLU A 324 13.24 -31.90 -13.89
N GLN A 325 12.84 -32.63 -14.94
CA GLN A 325 13.37 -32.40 -16.28
C GLN A 325 12.96 -31.02 -16.82
N ALA A 326 11.70 -30.61 -16.66
CA ALA A 326 11.26 -29.28 -17.06
C ALA A 326 11.99 -28.16 -16.29
N ALA A 327 12.30 -28.38 -15.01
CA ALA A 327 13.10 -27.44 -14.22
C ALA A 327 14.56 -27.36 -14.69
N ARG A 328 15.16 -28.49 -15.11
CA ARG A 328 16.50 -28.52 -15.72
C ARG A 328 16.52 -27.78 -17.05
N ASP A 329 15.55 -28.03 -17.91
CA ASP A 329 15.46 -27.37 -19.22
C ASP A 329 15.32 -25.84 -19.06
N LEU A 330 14.48 -25.39 -18.10
CA LEU A 330 14.36 -23.96 -17.74
C LEU A 330 15.66 -23.38 -17.18
N ALA A 331 16.41 -24.13 -16.37
CA ALA A 331 17.70 -23.68 -15.85
C ALA A 331 18.74 -23.53 -16.97
N GLU A 332 18.79 -24.47 -17.93
CA GLU A 332 19.65 -24.41 -19.10
C GLU A 332 19.30 -23.21 -20.01
N GLU A 333 18.01 -22.90 -20.19
CA GLU A 333 17.57 -21.69 -20.90
C GLU A 333 18.06 -20.42 -20.21
N ARG A 334 17.94 -20.33 -18.87
CA ARG A 334 18.41 -19.17 -18.10
C ARG A 334 19.93 -19.05 -18.08
N GLU A 335 20.66 -20.16 -18.02
CA GLU A 335 22.12 -20.17 -18.17
C GLU A 335 22.53 -19.70 -19.58
N GLY A 336 21.77 -20.09 -20.61
CA GLY A 336 21.93 -19.59 -21.97
C GLY A 336 21.70 -18.09 -22.11
N GLU A 337 20.64 -17.56 -21.51
CA GLU A 337 20.36 -16.11 -21.47
C GLU A 337 21.45 -15.34 -20.72
N LEU A 338 21.90 -15.85 -19.57
CA LEU A 338 23.00 -15.25 -18.80
C LEU A 338 24.32 -15.24 -19.57
N ALA A 339 24.64 -16.33 -20.28
CA ALA A 339 25.82 -16.40 -21.14
C ALA A 339 25.74 -15.40 -22.30
N GLN A 340 24.55 -15.19 -22.88
CA GLN A 340 24.33 -14.17 -23.91
C GLN A 340 24.52 -12.76 -23.35
N LEU A 341 23.97 -12.45 -22.16
CA LEU A 341 24.16 -11.16 -21.51
C LEU A 341 25.63 -10.90 -21.16
N GLN A 342 26.32 -11.90 -20.60
CA GLN A 342 27.76 -11.80 -20.31
C GLN A 342 28.57 -11.52 -21.58
N LYS A 343 28.22 -12.16 -22.70
CA LYS A 343 28.86 -11.92 -23.99
C LYS A 343 28.59 -10.51 -24.53
N LEU A 344 27.38 -9.98 -24.34
CA LEU A 344 27.07 -8.59 -24.71
C LEU A 344 27.88 -7.59 -23.88
N PHE A 345 27.94 -7.78 -22.56
CA PHE A 345 28.77 -6.93 -21.69
C PHE A 345 30.26 -7.01 -22.03
N GLN A 346 30.79 -8.20 -22.33
CA GLN A 346 32.18 -8.36 -22.78
C GLN A 346 32.44 -7.63 -24.10
N ASN A 347 31.52 -7.74 -25.08
CA ASN A 347 31.65 -7.03 -26.35
C ASN A 347 31.58 -5.50 -26.16
N GLU A 348 30.72 -5.01 -25.27
CA GLU A 348 30.64 -3.58 -24.95
C GLU A 348 31.89 -3.09 -24.23
N GLU A 349 32.44 -3.89 -23.29
CA GLU A 349 33.69 -3.59 -22.60
C GLU A 349 34.89 -3.57 -23.56
N GLU A 350 34.97 -4.52 -24.49
CA GLU A 350 35.98 -4.52 -25.56
C GLU A 350 35.83 -3.30 -26.47
N ARG A 351 34.60 -2.93 -26.86
CA ARG A 351 34.35 -1.74 -27.67
C ARG A 351 34.80 -0.47 -26.95
N LEU A 352 34.41 -0.30 -25.69
CA LEU A 352 34.80 0.86 -24.88
C LEU A 352 36.32 0.92 -24.65
N ASN A 353 36.98 -0.23 -24.46
CA ASN A 353 38.44 -0.26 -24.34
C ASN A 353 39.14 0.11 -25.65
N ASN A 354 38.59 -0.27 -26.80
CA ASN A 354 39.10 0.16 -28.10
C ASN A 354 38.89 1.66 -28.30
N ASP A 355 37.69 2.19 -28.03
CA ASP A 355 37.38 3.62 -28.12
C ASP A 355 38.31 4.44 -27.20
N LEU A 356 38.58 3.96 -25.98
CA LEU A 356 39.55 4.57 -25.06
C LEU A 356 41.00 4.46 -25.53
N GLY A 357 41.36 3.37 -26.21
CA GLY A 357 42.66 3.18 -26.84
C GLY A 357 42.89 4.19 -27.95
N GLU A 358 41.93 4.30 -28.88
CA GLU A 358 41.96 5.27 -29.99
C GLU A 358 42.03 6.71 -29.47
N ALA A 359 41.25 7.04 -28.44
CA ALA A 359 41.31 8.36 -27.81
C ALA A 359 42.68 8.65 -27.16
N ARG A 360 43.33 7.65 -26.57
CA ARG A 360 44.68 7.80 -25.99
C ARG A 360 45.73 7.99 -27.08
N GLU A 361 45.68 7.19 -28.14
CA GLU A 361 46.58 7.32 -29.29
C GLU A 361 46.44 8.70 -29.94
N GLU A 362 45.21 9.21 -30.06
CA GLU A 362 44.96 10.55 -30.57
C GLU A 362 45.50 11.65 -29.66
N VAL A 363 45.37 11.50 -28.33
CA VAL A 363 45.98 12.42 -27.36
C VAL A 363 47.51 12.39 -27.46
N GLU A 364 48.14 11.22 -27.60
CA GLU A 364 49.59 11.10 -27.80
C GLU A 364 50.03 11.73 -29.12
N ARG A 365 49.26 11.56 -30.20
CA ARG A 365 49.50 12.20 -31.50
C ARG A 365 49.43 13.72 -31.37
N LEU A 366 48.38 14.25 -30.74
CA LEU A 366 48.21 15.69 -30.51
C LEU A 366 49.31 16.26 -29.61
N GLN A 367 49.77 15.52 -28.60
CA GLN A 367 50.92 15.91 -27.78
C GLN A 367 52.20 15.98 -28.62
N GLY A 368 52.45 14.99 -29.48
CA GLY A 368 53.61 15.00 -30.39
C GLY A 368 53.58 16.16 -31.40
N GLU A 369 52.39 16.52 -31.90
CA GLU A 369 52.22 17.71 -32.75
C GLU A 369 52.47 19.01 -32.00
N LEU A 370 52.05 19.09 -30.74
CA LEU A 370 52.27 20.24 -29.88
C LEU A 370 53.76 20.40 -29.53
N ASP A 371 54.47 19.31 -29.30
CA ASP A 371 55.92 19.29 -29.11
C ASP A 371 56.65 19.75 -30.39
N LEU A 372 56.25 19.25 -31.57
CA LEU A 372 56.78 19.69 -32.86
C LEU A 372 56.53 21.18 -33.12
N LEU A 373 55.35 21.70 -32.79
CA LEU A 373 55.05 23.12 -32.90
C LEU A 373 55.88 23.95 -31.91
N THR A 374 56.14 23.41 -30.72
CA THR A 374 57.00 24.06 -29.72
C THR A 374 58.46 24.11 -30.20
N ASP A 375 58.97 23.02 -30.78
CA ASP A 375 60.30 22.99 -31.39
C ASP A 375 60.40 23.95 -32.59
N GLN A 376 59.36 24.01 -33.42
CA GLN A 376 59.29 24.96 -34.55
C GLN A 376 59.24 26.41 -34.06
N LEU A 377 58.53 26.70 -32.97
CA LEU A 377 58.49 28.02 -32.35
C LEU A 377 59.85 28.39 -31.76
N ASP A 378 60.54 27.46 -31.11
CA ASP A 378 61.89 27.66 -30.60
C ASP A 378 62.91 27.88 -31.72
N GLU A 379 62.81 27.12 -32.82
CA GLU A 379 63.65 27.28 -34.01
C GLU A 379 63.35 28.60 -34.74
N ALA A 380 62.07 28.99 -34.86
CA ALA A 380 61.68 30.29 -35.37
C ALA A 380 62.23 31.42 -34.48
N CYS A 381 62.13 31.29 -33.16
CA CYS A 381 62.71 32.25 -32.22
C CYS A 381 64.24 32.34 -32.34
N ARG A 382 64.95 31.23 -32.62
CA ARG A 382 66.39 31.25 -32.94
C ARG A 382 66.68 31.96 -34.26
N LEU A 383 65.93 31.64 -35.32
CA LEU A 383 66.12 32.21 -36.66
C LEU A 383 65.77 33.71 -36.72
N PHE A 384 64.75 34.16 -35.97
CA PHE A 384 64.45 35.57 -35.80
C PHE A 384 65.52 36.31 -34.97
N GLY A 385 66.29 35.60 -34.15
CA GLY A 385 67.48 36.14 -33.46
C GLY A 385 68.67 36.41 -34.37
N ASP A 386 68.76 35.73 -35.52
CA ASP A 386 69.90 35.81 -36.45
C ASP A 386 69.63 36.60 -37.75
N ALA A 387 68.43 37.18 -37.92
CA ALA A 387 67.96 37.75 -39.17
C ALA A 387 68.30 39.24 -39.38
N ASP A 388 69.59 39.58 -39.40
CA ASP A 388 70.12 40.86 -39.91
C ASP A 388 70.87 40.65 -41.26
N ALA A 389 70.21 40.09 -42.28
CA ALA A 389 70.70 40.17 -43.67
C ALA A 389 69.60 39.88 -44.72
N VAL A 390 69.20 40.91 -45.46
CA VAL A 390 68.27 40.82 -46.59
C VAL A 390 68.96 40.19 -47.80
N ASN A 391 68.49 39.04 -48.27
CA ASN A 391 68.81 38.47 -49.58
C ASN A 391 67.63 37.66 -50.16
N ALA A 392 67.70 37.32 -51.44
CA ALA A 392 66.66 36.73 -52.32
C ALA A 392 65.84 35.54 -51.77
N GLU A 393 66.28 34.94 -50.67
CA GLU A 393 65.51 34.00 -49.86
C GLU A 393 64.21 34.60 -49.31
N GLY A 394 64.15 35.92 -49.08
CA GLY A 394 62.94 36.61 -48.62
C GLY A 394 61.77 36.57 -49.62
N VAL A 395 62.07 36.46 -50.93
CA VAL A 395 61.03 36.35 -51.97
C VAL A 395 60.51 34.92 -52.08
N ALA A 396 61.38 33.91 -51.98
CA ALA A 396 60.95 32.50 -51.85
C ALA A 396 60.15 32.27 -50.55
N LYS A 397 60.53 32.94 -49.46
CA LYS A 397 59.79 32.94 -48.19
C LYS A 397 58.39 33.56 -48.35
N LEU A 398 58.25 34.63 -49.14
CA LEU A 398 56.94 35.22 -49.46
C LEU A 398 56.03 34.28 -50.28
N GLU A 399 56.59 33.49 -51.20
CA GLU A 399 55.83 32.44 -51.89
C GLU A 399 55.40 31.34 -50.93
N THR A 400 56.27 30.88 -50.02
CA THR A 400 55.88 29.92 -48.97
C THR A 400 54.86 30.52 -48.00
N PHE A 401 54.92 31.82 -47.68
CA PHE A 401 53.89 32.48 -46.88
C PHE A 401 52.54 32.51 -47.60
N SER A 402 52.52 32.64 -48.93
CA SER A 402 51.28 32.59 -49.70
C SER A 402 50.64 31.18 -49.71
N GLU A 403 51.46 30.13 -49.76
CA GLU A 403 51.02 28.75 -49.63
C GLU A 403 50.52 28.43 -48.21
N VAL A 404 51.23 28.92 -47.18
CA VAL A 404 50.81 28.82 -45.78
C VAL A 404 49.51 29.56 -45.53
N LEU A 405 49.30 30.75 -46.12
CA LEU A 405 48.03 31.48 -46.03
C LEU A 405 46.89 30.76 -46.76
N ALA A 406 47.17 30.06 -47.87
CA ALA A 406 46.18 29.24 -48.55
C ALA A 406 45.81 27.99 -47.72
N ALA A 407 46.79 27.35 -47.07
CA ALA A 407 46.57 26.27 -46.13
C ALA A 407 45.80 26.73 -44.88
N ALA A 408 46.13 27.91 -44.34
CA ALA A 408 45.42 28.51 -43.21
C ALA A 408 43.96 28.84 -43.56
N ARG A 409 43.69 29.35 -44.78
CA ARG A 409 42.31 29.55 -45.26
C ARG A 409 41.56 28.25 -45.54
N GLY A 410 42.27 27.18 -45.90
CA GLY A 410 41.70 25.83 -45.99
C GLY A 410 41.28 25.33 -44.61
N GLY A 411 42.18 25.40 -43.63
CA GLY A 411 41.90 25.03 -42.24
C GLY A 411 40.82 25.90 -41.58
N GLU A 412 40.74 27.19 -41.92
CA GLU A 412 39.67 28.08 -41.47
C GLU A 412 38.30 27.65 -42.04
N LYS A 413 38.24 27.24 -43.32
CA LYS A 413 37.01 26.71 -43.92
C LYS A 413 36.61 25.38 -43.30
N ASP A 414 37.55 24.46 -43.11
CA ASP A 414 37.30 23.16 -42.49
C ASP A 414 36.81 23.34 -41.04
N ALA A 415 37.36 24.33 -40.31
CA ALA A 415 36.90 24.69 -38.97
C ALA A 415 35.49 25.29 -38.96
N ILE A 416 35.15 26.13 -39.94
CA ILE A 416 33.80 26.68 -40.09
C ILE A 416 32.79 25.57 -40.42
N GLU A 417 33.13 24.64 -41.32
CA GLU A 417 32.27 23.50 -41.65
C GLU A 417 32.06 22.58 -40.43
N GLN A 418 33.09 22.36 -39.62
CA GLN A 418 32.95 21.62 -38.36
C GLN A 418 32.09 22.37 -37.33
N LEU A 419 32.20 23.69 -37.24
CA LEU A 419 31.35 24.50 -36.36
C LEU A 419 29.87 24.42 -36.81
N GLU A 420 29.58 24.50 -38.10
CA GLU A 420 28.22 24.33 -38.62
C GLU A 420 27.64 22.94 -38.31
N ILE A 421 28.44 21.87 -38.44
CA ILE A 421 28.01 20.52 -38.05
C ILE A 421 27.69 20.46 -36.55
N LYS A 422 28.54 21.06 -35.70
CA LYS A 422 28.32 21.08 -34.25
C LYS A 422 27.15 21.97 -33.84
N GLU A 423 26.88 23.05 -34.54
CA GLU A 423 25.69 23.87 -34.31
C GLU A 423 24.41 23.10 -34.64
N ASN A 424 24.38 22.35 -35.75
CA ASN A 424 23.26 21.50 -36.10
C ASN A 424 23.05 20.37 -35.06
N GLU A 425 24.13 19.70 -34.63
CA GLU A 425 24.06 18.70 -33.56
C GLU A 425 23.51 19.30 -32.24
N LEU A 426 23.90 20.53 -31.89
CA LEU A 426 23.36 21.22 -30.71
C LEU A 426 21.89 21.58 -30.85
N GLU A 427 21.42 21.91 -32.05
CA GLU A 427 20.02 22.20 -32.32
C GLU A 427 19.15 20.94 -32.23
N ASP A 428 19.63 19.82 -32.76
CA ASP A 428 19.02 18.50 -32.61
C ASP A 428 18.95 18.09 -31.13
N LEU A 429 20.03 18.24 -30.36
CA LEU A 429 20.05 17.98 -28.93
C LEU A 429 19.08 18.88 -28.15
N ARG A 430 18.96 20.16 -28.50
CA ARG A 430 17.99 21.08 -27.89
C ARG A 430 16.55 20.67 -28.19
N SER A 431 16.27 20.14 -29.38
CA SER A 431 14.96 19.61 -29.73
C SER A 431 14.62 18.34 -28.92
N ALA A 432 15.58 17.41 -28.82
CA ALA A 432 15.43 16.20 -28.00
C ALA A 432 15.20 16.54 -26.53
N LEU A 433 15.87 17.58 -26.01
CA LEU A 433 15.72 18.05 -24.64
C LEU A 433 14.37 18.76 -24.38
N LYS A 434 13.72 19.32 -25.42
CA LYS A 434 12.33 19.79 -25.32
C LYS A 434 11.35 18.62 -25.29
N ASP A 435 11.58 17.60 -26.10
CA ASP A 435 10.76 16.39 -26.10
C ASP A 435 10.85 15.63 -24.77
N THR A 436 12.03 15.63 -24.11
CA THR A 436 12.16 15.06 -22.76
C THR A 436 11.38 15.87 -21.73
N ARG A 437 11.40 17.20 -21.79
CA ARG A 437 10.58 18.04 -20.88
C ARG A 437 9.09 17.82 -21.04
N TYR A 438 8.60 17.65 -22.27
CA TYR A 438 7.20 17.30 -22.50
C TYR A 438 6.84 15.93 -21.90
N ARG A 439 7.76 14.96 -21.97
CA ARG A 439 7.56 13.66 -21.30
C ARG A 439 7.60 13.77 -19.78
N GLU A 440 8.47 14.62 -19.22
CA GLU A 440 8.52 14.91 -17.78
C GLU A 440 7.21 15.54 -17.29
N GLU A 441 6.68 16.53 -17.99
CA GLU A 441 5.36 17.12 -17.69
C GLU A 441 4.23 16.09 -17.79
N MET A 442 4.28 15.18 -18.78
CA MET A 442 3.31 14.09 -18.90
C MET A 442 3.42 13.08 -17.75
N LEU A 443 4.64 12.78 -17.29
CA LEU A 443 4.88 11.92 -16.14
C LEU A 443 4.37 12.56 -14.85
N GLU A 444 4.61 13.85 -14.63
CA GLU A 444 4.09 14.59 -13.46
C GLU A 444 2.55 14.56 -13.40
N ASN A 445 1.88 14.78 -14.53
CA ASN A 445 0.41 14.66 -14.59
C ASN A 445 -0.08 13.24 -14.29
N LEU A 446 0.62 12.21 -14.78
CA LEU A 446 0.28 10.82 -14.48
C LEU A 446 0.56 10.46 -13.01
N GLU A 447 1.61 11.03 -12.41
CA GLU A 447 1.90 10.88 -10.98
C GLU A 447 0.80 11.50 -10.12
N ASP A 448 0.29 12.68 -10.50
CA ASP A 448 -0.85 13.33 -9.84
C ASP A 448 -2.14 12.50 -9.95
N GLU A 449 -2.44 11.94 -11.13
CA GLU A 449 -3.58 11.04 -11.33
C GLU A 449 -3.45 9.76 -10.48
N VAL A 450 -2.26 9.16 -10.43
CA VAL A 450 -1.99 8.00 -9.58
C VAL A 450 -2.17 8.35 -8.09
N ALA A 451 -1.69 9.52 -7.66
CA ALA A 451 -1.87 9.98 -6.29
C ALA A 451 -3.36 10.21 -5.94
N GLN A 452 -4.16 10.73 -6.89
CA GLN A 452 -5.60 10.86 -6.71
C GLN A 452 -6.28 9.49 -6.58
N LEU A 453 -5.97 8.56 -7.48
CA LEU A 453 -6.52 7.20 -7.43
C LEU A 453 -6.13 6.45 -6.15
N GLN A 454 -4.93 6.69 -5.62
CA GLN A 454 -4.50 6.14 -4.33
C GLN A 454 -5.34 6.68 -3.17
N ARG A 455 -5.61 7.99 -3.13
CA ARG A 455 -6.49 8.58 -2.11
C ARG A 455 -7.92 8.04 -2.20
N GLU A 456 -8.47 7.93 -3.40
CA GLU A 456 -9.80 7.34 -3.62
C GLU A 456 -9.83 5.87 -3.15
N LYS A 457 -8.79 5.09 -3.48
CA LYS A 457 -8.64 3.72 -3.00
C LYS A 457 -8.61 3.66 -1.47
N GLU A 458 -7.82 4.49 -0.80
CA GLU A 458 -7.74 4.54 0.66
C GLU A 458 -9.12 4.84 1.29
N ILE A 459 -9.86 5.80 0.72
CA ILE A 459 -11.22 6.11 1.18
C ILE A 459 -12.11 4.86 1.04
N THR A 460 -12.13 4.22 -0.13
CA THR A 460 -12.95 3.00 -0.32
C THR A 460 -12.53 1.83 0.58
N GLU A 461 -11.24 1.68 0.89
CA GLU A 461 -10.75 0.68 1.83
C GLU A 461 -11.21 0.98 3.27
N THR A 462 -11.23 2.25 3.68
CA THR A 462 -11.76 2.64 5.00
C THR A 462 -13.27 2.42 5.10
N GLU A 463 -14.02 2.74 4.04
CA GLU A 463 -15.46 2.47 3.96
C GLU A 463 -15.76 0.97 3.97
N LEU A 464 -15.01 0.17 3.22
CA LEU A 464 -15.11 -1.29 3.24
C LEU A 464 -14.81 -1.84 4.65
N GLY A 465 -13.79 -1.30 5.32
CA GLY A 465 -13.46 -1.66 6.70
C GLY A 465 -14.59 -1.35 7.68
N ALA A 466 -15.27 -0.21 7.52
CA ALA A 466 -16.43 0.15 8.33
C ALA A 466 -17.60 -0.81 8.08
N VAL A 467 -17.92 -1.10 6.82
CA VAL A 467 -18.98 -2.06 6.45
C VAL A 467 -18.67 -3.47 6.95
N GLN A 468 -17.42 -3.93 6.85
CA GLN A 468 -17.00 -5.23 7.39
C GLN A 468 -17.20 -5.31 8.91
N LYS A 469 -16.91 -4.22 9.63
CA LYS A 469 -17.14 -4.14 11.07
C LYS A 469 -18.63 -4.22 11.39
N GLU A 470 -19.47 -3.46 10.70
CA GLU A 470 -20.94 -3.51 10.85
C GLU A 470 -21.49 -4.90 10.55
N MET A 471 -21.03 -5.56 9.48
CA MET A 471 -21.37 -6.96 9.16
C MET A 471 -20.97 -7.91 10.28
N SER A 472 -19.79 -7.72 10.87
CA SER A 472 -19.30 -8.54 11.99
C SER A 472 -20.16 -8.36 13.25
N ASP A 473 -20.62 -7.13 13.49
CA ASP A 473 -21.47 -6.78 14.63
C ASP A 473 -22.88 -7.35 14.44
N LEU A 474 -23.48 -7.19 13.25
CA LEU A 474 -24.77 -7.78 12.90
C LEU A 474 -24.73 -9.31 12.97
N ARG A 475 -23.64 -9.96 12.54
CA ARG A 475 -23.48 -11.42 12.69
C ARG A 475 -23.42 -11.85 14.15
N ARG A 476 -22.80 -11.04 15.02
CA ARG A 476 -22.76 -11.31 16.47
C ARG A 476 -24.15 -11.19 17.08
N ASP A 477 -24.89 -10.16 16.70
CA ASP A 477 -26.26 -9.93 17.17
C ASP A 477 -27.22 -11.01 16.67
N LEU A 478 -27.07 -11.46 15.41
CA LEU A 478 -27.84 -12.57 14.87
C LEU A 478 -27.59 -13.86 15.66
N ARG A 479 -26.32 -14.21 15.93
CA ARG A 479 -25.99 -15.38 16.76
C ARG A 479 -26.59 -15.27 18.17
N ALA A 480 -26.51 -14.09 18.79
CA ALA A 480 -27.13 -13.87 20.10
C ALA A 480 -28.67 -14.00 20.05
N ALA A 481 -29.31 -13.63 18.95
CA ALA A 481 -30.74 -13.83 18.74
C ALA A 481 -31.09 -15.31 18.51
N GLU A 482 -30.27 -16.04 17.75
CA GLU A 482 -30.40 -17.49 17.54
C GLU A 482 -30.26 -18.27 18.85
N ASP A 483 -29.27 -17.93 19.69
CA ASP A 483 -29.08 -18.54 21.00
C ASP A 483 -30.30 -18.32 21.91
N ARG A 484 -30.84 -17.09 21.94
CA ARG A 484 -32.07 -16.76 22.69
C ARG A 484 -33.29 -17.51 22.15
N ALA A 485 -33.38 -17.72 20.84
CA ALA A 485 -34.45 -18.50 20.24
C ALA A 485 -34.33 -19.99 20.60
N ALA A 486 -33.11 -20.53 20.59
CA ALA A 486 -32.84 -21.91 21.01
C ALA A 486 -33.15 -22.13 22.50
N GLU A 487 -32.82 -21.17 23.37
CA GLU A 487 -33.22 -21.22 24.79
C GLU A 487 -34.74 -21.26 24.95
N LYS A 488 -35.47 -20.38 24.26
CA LYS A 488 -36.94 -20.39 24.28
C LYS A 488 -37.51 -21.69 23.75
N SER A 489 -36.91 -22.30 22.71
CA SER A 489 -37.33 -23.61 22.20
C SER A 489 -37.20 -24.69 23.28
N ARG A 490 -36.06 -24.73 23.98
CA ARG A 490 -35.85 -25.68 25.09
C ARG A 490 -36.84 -25.46 26.24
N ASP A 491 -37.16 -24.20 26.55
CA ASP A 491 -38.16 -23.90 27.57
C ASP A 491 -39.56 -24.33 27.12
N THR A 492 -39.92 -24.16 25.84
CA THR A 492 -41.18 -24.69 25.31
C THR A 492 -41.21 -26.22 25.33
N GLU A 493 -40.10 -26.90 25.02
CA GLU A 493 -39.98 -28.36 25.11
C GLU A 493 -40.16 -28.86 26.54
N ARG A 494 -39.56 -28.16 27.52
CA ARG A 494 -39.78 -28.45 28.95
C ARG A 494 -41.25 -28.27 29.34
N MET A 495 -41.88 -27.17 28.93
CA MET A 495 -43.30 -26.93 29.20
C MET A 495 -44.19 -28.00 28.57
N THR A 496 -43.86 -28.49 27.36
CA THR A 496 -44.60 -29.60 26.74
C THR A 496 -44.44 -30.91 27.50
N LEU A 497 -43.24 -31.23 27.98
CA LEU A 497 -43.01 -32.43 28.81
C LEU A 497 -43.76 -32.35 30.14
N ASP A 498 -43.81 -31.16 30.76
CA ASP A 498 -44.58 -30.94 32.00
C ASP A 498 -46.10 -31.09 31.75
N LEU A 499 -46.59 -30.61 30.62
CA LEU A 499 -47.99 -30.80 30.21
C LEU A 499 -48.32 -32.27 29.95
N ASP A 500 -47.42 -33.02 29.29
CA ASP A 500 -47.59 -34.44 29.07
C ASP A 500 -47.59 -35.23 30.38
N ALA A 501 -46.69 -34.89 31.32
CA ALA A 501 -46.68 -35.48 32.66
C ALA A 501 -47.98 -35.19 33.43
N LEU A 502 -48.51 -33.97 33.33
CA LEU A 502 -49.81 -33.61 33.89
C LEU A 502 -50.95 -34.41 33.24
N ASN A 503 -50.92 -34.57 31.92
CA ASN A 503 -51.93 -35.36 31.20
C ASN A 503 -51.90 -36.83 31.60
N SER A 504 -50.71 -37.45 31.69
CA SER A 504 -50.58 -38.82 32.19
C SER A 504 -51.16 -38.95 33.61
N ARG A 505 -50.84 -38.00 34.50
CA ARG A 505 -51.40 -38.01 35.85
C ARG A 505 -52.92 -37.83 35.88
N ILE A 506 -53.48 -37.01 35.01
CA ILE A 506 -54.95 -36.88 34.85
C ILE A 506 -55.53 -38.22 34.40
N GLN A 507 -54.86 -38.91 33.48
CA GLN A 507 -55.28 -40.21 32.97
C GLN A 507 -55.24 -41.28 34.06
N ASP A 508 -54.16 -41.36 34.84
CA ASP A 508 -54.04 -42.25 36.00
C ASP A 508 -55.17 -41.99 37.01
N LEU A 509 -55.47 -40.71 37.30
CA LEU A 509 -56.57 -40.35 38.20
C LEU A 509 -57.94 -40.73 37.64
N LEU A 510 -58.14 -40.66 36.31
CA LEU A 510 -59.37 -41.11 35.67
C LEU A 510 -59.51 -42.63 35.75
N GLU A 511 -58.44 -43.38 35.52
CA GLU A 511 -58.41 -44.84 35.67
C GLU A 511 -58.68 -45.24 37.13
N GLU A 512 -58.05 -44.58 38.11
CA GLU A 512 -58.34 -44.79 39.53
C GLU A 512 -59.81 -44.53 39.87
N LEU A 513 -60.41 -43.48 39.29
CA LEU A 513 -61.83 -43.18 39.48
C LEU A 513 -62.73 -44.23 38.83
N GLU A 514 -62.39 -44.75 37.65
CA GLU A 514 -63.11 -45.84 36.99
C GLU A 514 -63.01 -47.13 37.82
N GLU A 515 -61.81 -47.50 38.27
CA GLU A 515 -61.61 -48.66 39.15
C GLU A 515 -62.41 -48.52 40.45
N LYS A 516 -62.42 -47.32 41.07
CA LYS A 516 -63.25 -47.06 42.26
C LYS A 516 -64.73 -47.17 41.95
N THR A 517 -65.16 -46.71 40.79
CA THR A 517 -66.56 -46.83 40.33
C THR A 517 -66.95 -48.29 40.14
N ASP A 518 -66.07 -49.11 39.56
CA ASP A 518 -66.27 -50.55 39.42
C ASP A 518 -66.25 -51.27 40.76
N GLN A 519 -65.35 -50.88 41.67
CA GLN A 519 -65.35 -51.37 43.06
C GLN A 519 -66.67 -51.04 43.76
N TYR A 520 -67.19 -49.82 43.61
CA TYR A 520 -68.49 -49.47 44.18
C TYR A 520 -69.63 -50.27 43.54
N ASN A 521 -69.63 -50.46 42.22
CA ASN A 521 -70.62 -51.28 41.53
C ASN A 521 -70.56 -52.75 41.96
N GLN A 522 -69.37 -53.29 42.20
CA GLN A 522 -69.18 -54.64 42.70
C GLN A 522 -69.63 -54.77 44.15
N VAL A 523 -69.32 -53.80 45.02
CA VAL A 523 -69.82 -53.77 46.41
C VAL A 523 -71.35 -53.66 46.42
N ILE A 524 -71.96 -52.89 45.52
CA ILE A 524 -73.42 -52.83 45.37
C ILE A 524 -73.98 -54.21 44.98
N LYS A 525 -73.36 -54.90 44.01
CA LYS A 525 -73.75 -56.28 43.65
C LYS A 525 -73.57 -57.26 44.80
N ASP A 526 -72.44 -57.19 45.50
CA ASP A 526 -72.14 -58.05 46.64
C ASP A 526 -73.08 -57.77 47.81
N LEU A 527 -73.49 -56.52 48.03
CA LEU A 527 -74.50 -56.14 49.01
C LEU A 527 -75.91 -56.60 48.59
N ASP A 528 -76.24 -56.55 47.31
CA ASP A 528 -77.49 -57.11 46.76
C ASP A 528 -77.51 -58.63 46.88
N ASP A 529 -76.40 -59.31 46.59
CA ASP A 529 -76.25 -60.76 46.71
C ASP A 529 -76.14 -61.19 48.17
N PHE A 530 -75.52 -60.39 49.04
CA PHE A 530 -75.53 -60.59 50.48
C PHE A 530 -76.93 -60.40 51.07
N ALA A 531 -77.68 -59.39 50.62
CA ALA A 531 -79.08 -59.20 51.00
C ALA A 531 -79.96 -60.38 50.52
N LYS A 532 -79.66 -60.97 49.35
CA LYS A 532 -80.30 -62.21 48.89
C LYS A 532 -79.88 -63.45 49.69
N ASN A 533 -78.62 -63.51 50.14
CA ASN A 533 -78.04 -64.63 50.86
C ASN A 533 -78.19 -64.56 52.39
N GLN A 534 -78.82 -63.49 52.91
CA GLN A 534 -79.15 -63.36 54.34
C GLN A 534 -80.13 -64.42 54.86
N SER A 535 -80.61 -65.35 54.03
CA SER A 535 -81.23 -66.57 54.52
C SER A 535 -80.21 -67.69 54.70
N ARG A 536 -79.63 -67.70 55.91
CA ARG A 536 -79.14 -68.85 56.67
C ARG A 536 -77.64 -69.17 56.53
N GLU A 537 -77.01 -69.08 57.71
CA GLU A 537 -75.65 -69.51 58.07
C GLU A 537 -74.56 -68.53 57.60
N ASN A 538 -73.60 -68.17 58.49
CA ASN A 538 -72.23 -67.67 58.19
C ASN A 538 -71.60 -66.65 59.17
N GLU A 539 -72.15 -66.38 60.37
CA GLU A 539 -71.46 -65.47 61.31
C GLU A 539 -70.07 -65.98 61.74
N LYS A 540 -69.84 -67.30 61.82
CA LYS A 540 -68.54 -67.86 62.24
C LYS A 540 -67.51 -67.98 61.11
N GLU A 541 -67.93 -68.26 59.88
CA GLU A 541 -67.03 -68.29 58.72
C GLU A 541 -66.60 -66.87 58.28
N LEU A 542 -67.49 -65.88 58.42
CA LEU A 542 -67.15 -64.47 58.20
C LEU A 542 -66.09 -63.99 59.20
N LEU A 543 -66.21 -64.35 60.48
CA LEU A 543 -65.22 -63.97 61.49
C LEU A 543 -63.85 -64.62 61.26
N GLN A 544 -63.79 -65.86 60.76
CA GLN A 544 -62.52 -66.51 60.41
C GLN A 544 -61.87 -65.92 59.16
N ARG A 545 -62.65 -65.56 58.13
CA ARG A 545 -62.14 -64.88 56.93
C ARG A 545 -61.70 -63.44 57.23
N LEU A 546 -62.38 -62.75 58.14
CA LEU A 546 -61.98 -61.43 58.63
C LEU A 546 -60.64 -61.49 59.36
N LEU A 547 -60.45 -62.46 60.26
CA LEU A 547 -59.17 -62.64 60.97
C LEU A 547 -58.00 -62.95 60.01
N ALA A 548 -58.23 -63.75 58.96
CA ALA A 548 -57.21 -64.04 57.96
C ALA A 548 -56.85 -62.78 57.14
N ARG A 549 -57.86 -61.98 56.74
CA ARG A 549 -57.65 -60.70 56.04
C ARG A 549 -56.96 -59.66 56.91
N GLU A 550 -57.24 -59.62 58.20
CA GLU A 550 -56.54 -58.74 59.16
C GLU A 550 -55.05 -59.09 59.28
N GLN A 551 -54.70 -60.38 59.22
CA GLN A 551 -53.30 -60.83 59.19
C GLN A 551 -52.58 -60.45 57.89
N GLU A 552 -53.21 -60.68 56.73
CA GLU A 552 -52.65 -60.28 55.43
C GLU A 552 -52.42 -58.76 55.33
N LEU A 553 -53.35 -57.96 55.87
CA LEU A 553 -53.21 -56.50 55.92
C LEU A 553 -52.04 -56.06 56.80
N PHE A 554 -51.78 -56.77 57.91
CA PHE A 554 -50.65 -56.49 58.78
C PHE A 554 -49.31 -56.76 58.07
N GLU A 555 -49.17 -57.91 57.41
CA GLU A 555 -47.96 -58.26 56.66
C GLU A 555 -47.69 -57.28 55.50
N LEU A 556 -48.74 -56.87 54.77
CA LEU A 556 -48.62 -55.86 53.72
C LEU A 556 -48.27 -54.46 54.28
N GLN A 557 -48.74 -54.12 55.48
CA GLN A 557 -48.37 -52.87 56.14
C GLN A 557 -46.91 -52.87 56.60
N GLU A 558 -46.39 -54.01 57.09
CA GLU A 558 -44.98 -54.15 57.44
C GLU A 558 -44.09 -54.11 56.19
N ALA A 559 -44.49 -54.76 55.09
CA ALA A 559 -43.76 -54.70 53.81
C ALA A 559 -43.67 -53.25 53.28
N ARG A 560 -44.80 -52.52 53.25
CA ARG A 560 -44.81 -51.10 52.86
C ARG A 560 -43.96 -50.21 53.77
N ARG A 561 -43.91 -50.51 55.08
CA ARG A 561 -43.00 -49.80 55.99
C ARG A 561 -41.54 -50.05 55.63
N GLY A 562 -41.17 -51.30 55.33
CA GLY A 562 -39.83 -51.63 54.87
C GLY A 562 -39.42 -50.89 53.59
N GLU A 563 -40.31 -50.88 52.60
CA GLU A 563 -40.10 -50.13 51.35
C GLU A 563 -39.97 -48.62 51.59
N ASN A 564 -40.82 -48.04 52.44
CA ASN A 564 -40.72 -46.63 52.82
C ASN A 564 -39.41 -46.29 53.53
N ASP A 565 -38.95 -47.14 54.46
CA ASP A 565 -37.67 -46.96 55.16
C ASP A 565 -36.47 -47.01 54.17
N GLU A 566 -36.57 -47.80 53.10
CA GLU A 566 -35.57 -47.84 52.03
C GLU A 566 -35.60 -46.59 51.14
N HIS A 567 -36.81 -46.12 50.77
CA HIS A 567 -36.97 -44.87 50.04
C HIS A 567 -36.47 -43.66 50.84
N GLU A 568 -36.72 -43.59 52.16
CA GLU A 568 -36.19 -42.54 53.02
C GLU A 568 -34.64 -42.52 53.03
N LYS A 569 -34.00 -43.70 53.08
CA LYS A 569 -32.54 -43.80 52.98
C LYS A 569 -32.02 -43.30 51.63
N GLN A 570 -32.68 -43.66 50.53
CA GLN A 570 -32.32 -43.22 49.18
C GLN A 570 -32.47 -41.69 49.04
N VAL A 571 -33.58 -41.12 49.52
CA VAL A 571 -33.79 -39.67 49.56
C VAL A 571 -32.71 -38.97 50.37
N GLY A 572 -32.31 -39.54 51.52
CA GLY A 572 -31.21 -39.01 52.33
C GLY A 572 -29.86 -38.99 51.60
N VAL A 573 -29.54 -40.05 50.84
CA VAL A 573 -28.31 -40.10 50.02
C VAL A 573 -28.36 -39.06 48.90
N LEU A 574 -29.48 -38.95 48.19
CA LEU A 574 -29.67 -37.96 47.12
C LEU A 574 -29.60 -36.53 47.66
N GLN A 575 -30.21 -36.24 48.80
CA GLN A 575 -30.07 -34.93 49.46
C GLN A 575 -28.62 -34.63 49.85
N GLY A 576 -27.88 -35.62 50.36
CA GLY A 576 -26.45 -35.48 50.64
C GLY A 576 -25.59 -35.25 49.39
N GLN A 577 -25.97 -35.80 48.24
CA GLN A 577 -25.33 -35.52 46.95
C GLN A 577 -25.68 -34.11 46.45
N ILE A 578 -26.95 -33.72 46.51
CA ILE A 578 -27.42 -32.38 46.12
C ILE A 578 -26.71 -31.30 46.93
N ASN A 579 -26.56 -31.48 48.23
CA ASN A 579 -25.88 -30.50 49.08
C ASN A 579 -24.40 -30.36 48.72
N ARG A 580 -23.70 -31.48 48.45
CA ARG A 580 -22.30 -31.44 48.00
C ARG A 580 -22.14 -30.73 46.65
N LEU A 581 -23.04 -30.98 45.71
CA LEU A 581 -23.03 -30.29 44.41
C LEU A 581 -23.30 -28.79 44.57
N ARG A 582 -24.23 -28.41 45.45
CA ARG A 582 -24.47 -26.99 45.77
C ARG A 582 -23.24 -26.32 46.38
N ASP A 583 -22.59 -26.96 47.35
CA ASP A 583 -21.37 -26.42 47.97
C ASP A 583 -20.25 -26.25 46.94
N GLN A 584 -20.11 -27.22 46.02
CA GLN A 584 -19.16 -27.13 44.92
C GLN A 584 -19.50 -25.98 43.96
N THR A 585 -20.77 -25.85 43.56
CA THR A 585 -21.22 -24.71 42.72
C THR A 585 -20.97 -23.37 43.40
N HIS A 586 -21.17 -23.26 44.71
CA HIS A 586 -20.86 -22.04 45.45
C HIS A 586 -19.36 -21.74 45.47
N GLN A 587 -18.50 -22.75 45.59
CA GLN A 587 -17.04 -22.59 45.51
C GLN A 587 -16.62 -22.16 44.09
N ASP A 588 -17.16 -22.79 43.06
CA ASP A 588 -16.86 -22.46 41.66
C ASP A 588 -17.31 -21.04 41.33
N ASN A 589 -18.48 -20.61 41.80
CA ASN A 589 -18.95 -19.22 41.64
C ASN A 589 -18.04 -18.23 42.36
N ALA A 590 -17.59 -18.52 43.59
CA ALA A 590 -16.66 -17.66 44.31
C ALA A 590 -15.29 -17.53 43.61
N LEU A 591 -14.81 -18.61 42.98
CA LEU A 591 -13.60 -18.58 42.15
C LEU A 591 -13.82 -17.77 40.87
N HIS A 592 -14.98 -17.92 40.22
CA HIS A 592 -15.33 -17.16 39.03
C HIS A 592 -15.39 -15.66 39.32
N ASP A 593 -16.03 -15.25 40.42
CA ASP A 593 -16.09 -13.86 40.87
C ASP A 593 -14.69 -13.30 41.14
N GLY A 594 -13.81 -14.09 41.80
CA GLY A 594 -12.41 -13.70 42.02
C GLY A 594 -11.61 -13.50 40.73
N LEU A 595 -11.81 -14.37 39.73
CA LEU A 595 -11.19 -14.22 38.41
C LEU A 595 -11.76 -13.02 37.64
N GLN A 596 -13.06 -12.75 37.74
CA GLN A 596 -13.67 -11.54 37.16
C GLN A 596 -13.09 -10.26 37.77
N ASP A 597 -12.89 -10.23 39.09
CA ASP A 597 -12.24 -9.10 39.77
C ASP A 597 -10.79 -8.90 39.30
N GLU A 598 -10.03 -9.98 39.12
CA GLU A 598 -8.66 -9.90 38.57
C GLU A 598 -8.64 -9.42 37.11
N LEU A 599 -9.54 -9.90 36.27
CA LEU A 599 -9.70 -9.41 34.89
C LEU A 599 -10.04 -7.92 34.86
N ALA A 600 -10.96 -7.47 35.72
CA ALA A 600 -11.30 -6.05 35.84
C ALA A 600 -10.10 -5.19 36.26
N ARG A 601 -9.28 -5.68 37.20
CA ARG A 601 -8.03 -5.01 37.61
C ARG A 601 -7.02 -4.94 36.47
N LEU A 602 -6.83 -6.03 35.71
CA LEU A 602 -5.90 -6.07 34.59
C LEU A 602 -6.35 -5.15 33.45
N HIS A 603 -7.63 -5.13 33.10
CA HIS A 603 -8.18 -4.19 32.11
C HIS A 603 -7.96 -2.74 32.53
N LYS A 604 -8.14 -2.43 33.82
CA LYS A 604 -7.87 -1.07 34.32
C LYS A 604 -6.39 -0.70 34.19
N LEU A 605 -5.48 -1.59 34.57
CA LEU A 605 -4.03 -1.36 34.43
C LEU A 605 -3.61 -1.19 32.97
N LEU A 606 -4.22 -1.94 32.05
CA LEU A 606 -3.99 -1.80 30.62
C LEU A 606 -4.46 -0.42 30.12
N ALA A 607 -5.67 0.00 30.49
CA ALA A 607 -6.21 1.31 30.12
C ALA A 607 -5.34 2.47 30.66
N ASP A 608 -4.86 2.35 31.90
CA ASP A 608 -3.96 3.34 32.51
C ASP A 608 -2.60 3.39 31.75
N ALA A 609 -2.07 2.23 31.32
CA ALA A 609 -0.85 2.15 30.52
C ALA A 609 -1.03 2.73 29.11
N GLU A 610 -2.16 2.46 28.45
CA GLU A 610 -2.52 3.04 27.15
C GLU A 610 -2.69 4.55 27.21
N ALA A 611 -3.22 5.08 28.31
CA ALA A 611 -3.31 6.52 28.55
C ALA A 611 -1.92 7.15 28.69
N ALA A 612 -1.05 6.54 29.51
CA ALA A 612 0.33 7.01 29.67
C ALA A 612 1.13 6.97 28.36
N LEU A 613 0.92 5.95 27.52
CA LEU A 613 1.53 5.88 26.20
C LEU A 613 1.03 7.00 25.28
N ARG A 614 -0.27 7.30 25.29
CA ARG A 614 -0.84 8.41 24.51
C ARG A 614 -0.23 9.76 24.92
N ASP A 615 -0.06 9.99 26.22
CA ASP A 615 0.59 11.21 26.72
C ASP A 615 2.05 11.31 26.24
N LYS A 616 2.78 10.19 26.24
CA LYS A 616 4.16 10.15 25.74
C LYS A 616 4.28 10.29 24.23
N VAL A 617 3.31 9.79 23.47
CA VAL A 617 3.25 10.04 22.02
C VAL A 617 3.01 11.53 21.76
N ALA A 618 2.08 12.16 22.48
CA ALA A 618 1.84 13.60 22.34
C ALA A 618 3.07 14.45 22.70
N GLU A 619 3.83 14.06 23.74
CA GLU A 619 5.10 14.72 24.08
C GLU A 619 6.15 14.56 22.97
N ASN A 620 6.23 13.39 22.34
CA ASN A 620 7.15 13.18 21.22
C ASN A 620 6.77 14.00 19.99
N GLU A 621 5.48 14.10 19.65
CA GLU A 621 5.03 14.95 18.53
C GLU A 621 5.35 16.42 18.81
N ALA A 622 5.10 16.92 20.02
CA ALA A 622 5.47 18.29 20.38
C ALA A 622 7.00 18.55 20.29
N LEU A 623 7.82 17.56 20.61
CA LEU A 623 9.28 17.65 20.44
C LEU A 623 9.70 17.63 18.96
N LYS A 624 9.05 16.83 18.13
CA LYS A 624 9.29 16.82 16.68
C LYS A 624 8.94 18.17 16.06
N ASP A 625 7.76 18.70 16.36
CA ASP A 625 7.32 20.02 15.90
C ASP A 625 8.34 21.11 16.30
N GLY A 626 8.88 21.01 17.52
CA GLY A 626 9.93 21.92 17.99
C GLY A 626 11.26 21.78 17.23
N ILE A 627 11.65 20.56 16.85
CA ILE A 627 12.85 20.31 16.03
C ILE A 627 12.64 20.81 14.60
N GLU A 628 11.48 20.53 14.00
CA GLU A 628 11.11 21.01 12.67
C GLU A 628 11.12 22.55 12.62
N GLY A 629 10.54 23.21 13.62
CA GLY A 629 10.61 24.67 13.73
C GLY A 629 12.05 25.21 13.79
N MET A 630 12.96 24.54 14.52
CA MET A 630 14.38 24.92 14.53
C MET A 630 15.06 24.69 13.18
N ILE A 631 14.67 23.65 12.43
CA ILE A 631 15.21 23.40 11.09
C ILE A 631 14.74 24.50 10.14
N ASP A 632 13.45 24.83 10.13
CA ASP A 632 12.88 25.90 9.31
C ASP A 632 13.56 27.25 9.58
N GLU A 633 13.81 27.58 10.85
CA GLU A 633 14.55 28.78 11.25
C GLU A 633 15.98 28.78 10.71
N HIS A 634 16.71 27.66 10.84
CA HIS A 634 18.07 27.56 10.30
C HIS A 634 18.09 27.63 8.77
N GLU A 635 17.15 27.00 8.09
CA GLU A 635 17.03 27.10 6.64
C GLU A 635 16.73 28.53 6.19
N ALA A 636 15.86 29.25 6.92
CA ALA A 636 15.60 30.66 6.66
C ALA A 636 16.87 31.50 6.80
N GLN A 637 17.64 31.29 7.87
CA GLN A 637 18.93 31.97 8.07
C GLN A 637 19.93 31.65 6.94
N MET A 638 20.00 30.40 6.50
CA MET A 638 20.86 30.00 5.38
C MET A 638 20.45 30.70 4.07
N ARG A 639 19.15 30.76 3.76
CA ARG A 639 18.64 31.49 2.58
C ARG A 639 18.96 32.98 2.64
N GLU A 640 18.84 33.62 3.81
CA GLU A 640 19.23 35.02 3.99
C GLU A 640 20.73 35.24 3.73
N MET A 641 21.57 34.36 4.28
CA MET A 641 23.03 34.41 4.05
C MET A 641 23.40 34.20 2.58
N GLU A 642 22.73 33.30 1.88
CA GLU A 642 22.90 33.08 0.43
C GLU A 642 22.51 34.32 -0.39
N GLN A 643 21.38 34.95 -0.05
CA GLN A 643 20.95 36.20 -0.70
C GLN A 643 21.94 37.35 -0.47
N GLU A 644 22.47 37.47 0.75
CA GLU A 644 23.52 38.46 1.03
C GLU A 644 24.80 38.20 0.22
N LEU A 645 25.20 36.93 0.07
CA LEU A 645 26.36 36.54 -0.74
C LEU A 645 26.13 36.83 -2.22
N GLU A 646 24.93 36.54 -2.74
CA GLU A 646 24.55 36.86 -4.12
C GLU A 646 24.57 38.38 -4.35
N GLY A 647 24.05 39.16 -3.40
CA GLY A 647 24.11 40.63 -3.42
C GLY A 647 25.55 41.14 -3.49
N LYS A 648 26.43 40.64 -2.63
CA LYS A 648 27.87 41.00 -2.65
C LYS A 648 28.57 40.54 -3.94
N SER A 649 28.20 39.38 -4.48
CA SER A 649 28.74 38.88 -5.76
C SER A 649 28.37 39.81 -6.92
N LYS A 650 27.11 40.28 -6.96
CA LYS A 650 26.65 41.29 -7.93
C LYS A 650 27.42 42.60 -7.78
N GLU A 651 27.61 43.11 -6.56
CA GLU A 651 28.40 44.32 -6.32
C GLU A 651 29.86 44.18 -6.82
N VAL A 652 30.47 43.01 -6.63
CA VAL A 652 31.82 42.71 -7.14
C VAL A 652 31.83 42.64 -8.66
N SER A 653 30.85 41.98 -9.28
CA SER A 653 30.71 41.91 -10.74
C SER A 653 30.58 43.32 -11.35
N ASP A 654 29.70 44.16 -10.80
CA ASP A 654 29.54 45.55 -11.24
C ASP A 654 30.82 46.38 -11.04
N ALA A 655 31.62 46.07 -10.01
CA ALA A 655 32.90 46.74 -9.79
C ALA A 655 33.95 46.31 -10.81
N LEU A 656 33.98 45.02 -11.18
CA LEU A 656 34.86 44.48 -12.21
C LEU A 656 34.53 45.06 -13.59
N GLU A 657 33.25 45.13 -13.97
CA GLU A 657 32.83 45.73 -15.25
C GLU A 657 33.30 47.19 -15.37
N ARG A 658 33.14 47.99 -14.29
CA ARG A 658 33.65 49.37 -14.27
C ARG A 658 35.17 49.44 -14.39
N LEU A 659 35.91 48.49 -13.82
CA LEU A 659 37.37 48.43 -13.97
C LEU A 659 37.76 48.08 -15.41
N GLU A 660 37.04 47.17 -16.06
CA GLU A 660 37.23 46.83 -17.47
C GLU A 660 36.98 48.04 -18.38
N GLU A 661 35.87 48.77 -18.18
CA GLU A 661 35.58 50.01 -18.92
C GLU A 661 36.72 51.04 -18.77
N MET A 662 37.25 51.22 -17.55
CA MET A 662 38.37 52.11 -17.32
C MET A 662 39.65 51.65 -18.02
N SER A 663 39.93 50.35 -17.98
CA SER A 663 41.11 49.78 -18.65
C SER A 663 41.06 50.03 -20.16
N ALA A 664 39.88 49.88 -20.77
CA ALA A 664 39.66 50.15 -22.19
C ALA A 664 39.88 51.63 -22.53
N MET A 665 39.36 52.55 -21.70
CA MET A 665 39.59 53.99 -21.89
C MET A 665 41.07 54.39 -21.76
N VAL A 666 41.82 53.78 -20.84
CA VAL A 666 43.27 54.03 -20.70
C VAL A 666 44.02 53.52 -21.92
N GLN A 667 43.64 52.35 -22.45
CA GLN A 667 44.24 51.79 -23.65
C GLN A 667 44.00 52.68 -24.88
N GLU A 668 42.77 53.15 -25.09
CA GLU A 668 42.44 54.07 -26.18
C GLU A 668 43.23 55.39 -26.08
N ALA A 669 43.44 55.90 -24.86
CA ALA A 669 44.26 57.09 -24.63
C ALA A 669 45.72 56.85 -25.05
N ARG A 670 46.30 55.71 -24.70
CA ARG A 670 47.68 55.33 -25.08
C ARG A 670 47.84 55.19 -26.59
N GLU A 671 46.90 54.53 -27.27
CA GLU A 671 46.94 54.36 -28.72
C GLU A 671 46.82 55.70 -29.46
N SER A 672 46.02 56.63 -28.93
CA SER A 672 45.93 57.98 -29.48
C SER A 672 47.19 58.82 -29.28
N GLU A 673 47.88 58.65 -28.15
CA GLU A 673 49.19 59.26 -27.89
C GLU A 673 50.26 58.72 -28.84
N GLU A 674 50.33 57.41 -29.03
CA GLU A 674 51.27 56.78 -29.96
C GLU A 674 51.04 57.28 -31.40
N SER A 675 49.78 57.40 -31.81
CA SER A 675 49.40 57.95 -33.11
C SER A 675 49.88 59.39 -33.30
N ALA A 676 49.73 60.24 -32.27
CA ALA A 676 50.22 61.61 -32.30
C ALA A 676 51.76 61.70 -32.36
N LEU A 677 52.46 60.83 -31.63
CA LEU A 677 53.92 60.75 -31.66
C LEU A 677 54.45 60.33 -33.03
N ARG A 678 53.80 59.35 -33.70
CA ARG A 678 54.14 58.96 -35.08
C ARG A 678 54.00 60.13 -36.05
N LEU A 679 52.89 60.87 -35.96
CA LEU A 679 52.62 62.02 -36.82
C LEU A 679 53.64 63.15 -36.64
N ARG A 680 54.14 63.34 -35.41
CA ARG A 680 55.24 64.26 -35.11
C ARG A 680 56.56 63.79 -35.70
N ALA A 681 56.89 62.50 -35.59
CA ALA A 681 58.11 61.93 -36.17
C ALA A 681 58.14 62.08 -37.70
N ASP A 682 57.00 61.86 -38.37
CA ASP A 682 56.87 62.07 -39.82
C ASP A 682 57.09 63.54 -40.21
N SER A 683 56.51 64.46 -39.43
CA SER A 683 56.68 65.90 -39.66
C SER A 683 58.14 66.35 -39.45
N ASP A 684 58.81 65.86 -38.41
CA ASP A 684 60.23 66.13 -38.17
C ASP A 684 61.11 65.58 -39.33
N ALA A 685 60.79 64.39 -39.86
CA ALA A 685 61.48 63.82 -41.02
C ALA A 685 61.32 64.69 -42.29
N GLU A 686 60.14 65.26 -42.53
CA GLU A 686 59.90 66.21 -43.62
C GLU A 686 60.71 67.51 -43.44
N VAL A 687 60.80 68.03 -42.22
CA VAL A 687 61.63 69.21 -41.92
C VAL A 687 63.11 68.93 -42.23
N PHE A 688 63.64 67.77 -41.84
CA PHE A 688 65.02 67.40 -42.19
C PHE A 688 65.23 67.26 -43.70
N ARG A 689 64.25 66.73 -44.44
CA ARG A 689 64.28 66.67 -45.91
C ARG A 689 64.40 68.06 -46.51
N LEU A 690 63.61 69.01 -46.01
CA LEU A 690 63.61 70.40 -46.49
C LEU A 690 64.86 71.18 -46.11
N GLN A 691 65.43 70.90 -44.94
CA GLN A 691 66.71 71.48 -44.54
C GLN A 691 67.82 71.09 -45.54
N ARG A 692 67.84 69.83 -46.01
CA ARG A 692 68.78 69.40 -47.07
C ARG A 692 68.53 70.09 -48.41
N GLU A 693 67.28 70.31 -48.79
CA GLU A 693 66.94 71.02 -50.03
C GLU A 693 67.33 72.50 -49.97
N LEU A 694 67.11 73.15 -48.81
CA LEU A 694 67.56 74.52 -48.56
C LEU A 694 69.09 74.64 -48.65
N ASP A 695 69.83 73.69 -48.08
CA ASP A 695 71.29 73.69 -48.12
C ASP A 695 71.82 73.42 -49.54
N LYS A 696 71.13 72.58 -50.34
CA LYS A 696 71.41 72.43 -51.79
C LYS A 696 71.21 73.74 -52.54
N ILE A 697 70.12 74.48 -52.28
CA ILE A 697 69.89 75.78 -52.91
C ILE A 697 70.98 76.78 -52.54
N LYS A 698 71.40 76.83 -51.26
CA LYS A 698 72.52 77.68 -50.83
C LYS A 698 73.84 77.33 -51.54
N GLN A 699 74.12 76.05 -51.74
CA GLN A 699 75.28 75.59 -52.51
C GLN A 699 75.18 75.97 -54.00
N LEU A 700 74.01 75.81 -54.62
CA LEU A 700 73.78 76.23 -56.01
C LEU A 700 73.91 77.77 -56.16
N GLN A 701 73.43 78.53 -55.17
CA GLN A 701 73.58 79.99 -55.12
C GLN A 701 75.04 80.43 -54.96
N SER A 702 75.85 79.76 -54.13
CA SER A 702 77.29 80.07 -54.02
C SER A 702 78.06 79.76 -55.30
N VAL A 703 77.74 78.65 -55.98
CA VAL A 703 78.31 78.32 -57.30
C VAL A 703 77.92 79.36 -58.36
N MET A 704 76.68 79.86 -58.31
CA MET A 704 76.20 80.95 -59.17
C MET A 704 76.93 82.28 -58.98
N THR A 705 77.47 82.53 -57.78
CA THR A 705 78.26 83.74 -57.50
C THR A 705 79.72 83.64 -57.94
N GLU A 706 80.23 82.42 -58.16
CA GLU A 706 81.64 82.14 -58.50
C GLU A 706 81.86 81.84 -60.00
N SER A 707 80.81 81.49 -60.76
CA SER A 707 80.88 81.10 -62.18
C SER A 707 80.02 81.99 -63.09
N SER A 708 80.61 82.55 -64.16
CA SER A 708 79.93 83.39 -65.16
C SER A 708 79.25 82.59 -66.28
N ASP A 709 79.68 81.34 -66.50
CA ASP A 709 79.53 80.71 -67.82
C ASP A 709 78.27 79.85 -67.97
N ASP A 710 77.53 79.56 -66.88
CA ASP A 710 76.30 78.75 -66.97
C ASP A 710 75.18 79.21 -66.02
N ARG A 711 74.96 80.53 -65.97
CA ARG A 711 74.00 81.18 -65.07
C ARG A 711 72.54 80.79 -65.33
N GLY A 712 72.19 80.49 -66.59
CA GLY A 712 70.83 80.16 -67.01
C GLY A 712 70.36 78.77 -66.55
N GLY A 713 71.24 77.76 -66.62
CA GLY A 713 70.94 76.40 -66.15
C GLY A 713 70.83 76.31 -64.63
N LEU A 714 71.71 77.03 -63.91
CA LEU A 714 71.66 77.11 -62.45
C LEU A 714 70.40 77.86 -61.95
N LEU A 715 69.95 78.90 -62.66
CA LEU A 715 68.69 79.59 -62.36
C LEU A 715 67.47 78.68 -62.53
N ALA A 716 67.43 77.84 -63.57
CA ALA A 716 66.34 76.88 -63.77
C ALA A 716 66.30 75.83 -62.65
N GLN A 717 67.45 75.28 -62.26
CA GLN A 717 67.53 74.34 -61.14
C GLN A 717 67.16 74.99 -59.81
N ILE A 718 67.54 76.25 -59.57
CA ILE A 718 67.12 76.98 -58.37
C ILE A 718 65.60 77.19 -58.38
N MET A 719 65.00 77.58 -59.52
CA MET A 719 63.54 77.75 -59.61
C MET A 719 62.78 76.43 -59.42
N ASP A 720 63.26 75.32 -59.97
CA ASP A 720 62.66 73.99 -59.76
C ASP A 720 62.77 73.56 -58.28
N SER A 721 63.93 73.81 -57.65
CA SER A 721 64.16 73.55 -56.23
C SER A 721 63.27 74.44 -55.34
N GLU A 722 63.10 75.71 -55.71
CA GLU A 722 62.19 76.65 -55.04
C GLU A 722 60.72 76.25 -55.22
N GLY A 723 60.35 75.68 -56.37
CA GLY A 723 59.04 75.08 -56.60
C GLY A 723 58.79 73.90 -55.66
N GLN A 724 59.74 72.97 -55.57
CA GLN A 724 59.69 71.84 -54.64
C GLN A 724 59.63 72.29 -53.17
N LEU A 725 60.36 73.35 -52.80
CA LEU A 725 60.26 73.95 -51.48
C LEU A 725 58.87 74.53 -51.20
N ARG A 726 58.23 75.19 -52.17
CA ARG A 726 56.86 75.73 -51.98
C ARG A 726 55.83 74.62 -51.82
N ASP A 727 55.91 73.58 -52.65
CA ASP A 727 55.00 72.45 -52.55
C ASP A 727 55.18 71.73 -51.21
N ALA A 728 56.41 71.53 -50.77
CA ALA A 728 56.69 70.95 -49.47
C ALA A 728 56.32 71.86 -48.29
N GLU A 729 56.44 73.18 -48.43
CA GLU A 729 55.96 74.14 -47.43
C GLU A 729 54.43 74.08 -47.30
N THR A 730 53.71 73.87 -48.41
CA THR A 730 52.25 73.63 -48.36
C THR A 730 51.91 72.29 -47.71
N ALA A 731 52.70 71.25 -47.94
CA ALA A 731 52.56 69.95 -47.27
C ALA A 731 52.79 70.06 -45.76
N ILE A 732 53.84 70.77 -45.31
CA ILE A 732 54.07 71.07 -43.89
C ILE A 732 52.90 71.84 -43.30
N ARG A 733 52.40 72.88 -43.99
CA ARG A 733 51.26 73.65 -43.47
C ARG A 733 50.04 72.77 -43.26
N LYS A 734 49.79 71.82 -44.17
CA LYS A 734 48.71 70.85 -44.04
C LYS A 734 48.97 69.88 -42.88
N LYS A 735 50.19 69.35 -42.75
CA LYS A 735 50.58 68.46 -41.65
C LYS A 735 50.54 69.14 -40.29
N ASN A 736 50.92 70.41 -40.20
CA ASN A 736 50.79 71.21 -39.00
C ASN A 736 49.32 71.45 -38.62
N ALA A 737 48.42 71.61 -39.59
CA ALA A 737 46.99 71.68 -39.31
C ALA A 737 46.44 70.35 -38.79
N GLU A 738 46.86 69.23 -39.37
CA GLU A 738 46.54 67.87 -38.90
C GLU A 738 47.08 67.63 -37.48
N LEU A 739 48.31 68.07 -37.18
CA LEU A 739 48.90 68.00 -35.84
C LEU A 739 48.16 68.85 -34.81
N GLU A 740 47.76 70.07 -35.16
CA GLU A 740 46.99 70.95 -34.27
C GLU A 740 45.60 70.37 -33.95
N GLU A 741 44.99 69.67 -34.92
CA GLU A 741 43.71 69.00 -34.72
C GLU A 741 43.88 67.75 -33.84
N ALA A 742 44.92 66.95 -34.10
CA ALA A 742 45.30 65.83 -33.25
C ALA A 742 45.67 66.27 -31.83
N GLU A 743 46.37 67.39 -31.65
CA GLU A 743 46.72 67.92 -30.33
C GLU A 743 45.49 68.42 -29.58
N LYS A 744 44.53 69.06 -30.28
CA LYS A 744 43.23 69.43 -29.67
C LYS A 744 42.45 68.20 -29.24
N GLU A 745 42.44 67.15 -30.04
CA GLU A 745 41.77 65.90 -29.70
C GLU A 745 42.45 65.20 -28.53
N TRP A 746 43.77 65.14 -28.52
CA TRP A 746 44.56 64.61 -27.42
C TRP A 746 44.33 65.40 -26.13
N ARG A 747 44.31 66.75 -26.18
CA ARG A 747 43.97 67.58 -25.01
C ARG A 747 42.55 67.32 -24.50
N LYS A 748 41.58 67.07 -25.38
CA LYS A 748 40.23 66.66 -24.97
C LYS A 748 40.24 65.30 -24.28
N LYS A 749 40.96 64.31 -24.82
CA LYS A 749 41.12 62.98 -24.22
C LYS A 749 41.86 63.05 -22.87
N LEU A 750 42.90 63.88 -22.77
CA LEU A 750 43.64 64.11 -21.54
C LEU A 750 42.76 64.74 -20.45
N ASN A 751 42.00 65.80 -20.78
CA ASN A 751 41.05 66.40 -19.82
C ASN A 751 39.98 65.40 -19.36
N ARG A 752 39.53 64.50 -20.24
CA ARG A 752 38.61 63.41 -19.86
C ARG A 752 39.28 62.43 -18.91
N SER A 753 40.52 62.01 -19.20
CA SER A 753 41.32 61.15 -18.33
C SER A 753 41.58 61.77 -16.95
N GLU A 754 41.90 63.07 -16.89
CA GLU A 754 42.11 63.79 -15.62
C GLU A 754 40.81 63.87 -14.80
N ASN A 755 39.67 64.15 -15.43
CA ASN A 755 38.37 64.10 -14.76
C ASN A 755 38.06 62.70 -14.23
N LEU A 756 38.36 61.66 -15.01
CA LEU A 756 38.17 60.28 -14.59
C LEU A 756 39.09 59.90 -13.42
N ASN A 757 40.34 60.35 -13.42
CA ASN A 757 41.28 60.15 -12.32
C ASN A 757 40.80 60.85 -11.04
N HIS A 758 40.20 62.03 -11.17
CA HIS A 758 39.60 62.73 -10.05
C HIS A 758 38.38 61.98 -9.47
N ASP A 759 37.54 61.41 -10.33
CA ASP A 759 36.40 60.59 -9.91
C ASP A 759 36.85 59.25 -9.30
N LEU A 760 37.91 58.64 -9.83
CA LEU A 760 38.57 57.47 -9.24
C LEU A 760 39.09 57.76 -7.84
N ARG A 761 39.79 58.89 -7.65
CA ARG A 761 40.26 59.30 -6.32
C ARG A 761 39.10 59.53 -5.36
N ARG A 762 37.93 59.97 -5.84
CA ARG A 762 36.72 60.09 -5.02
C ARG A 762 36.12 58.72 -4.68
N LEU A 763 36.02 57.82 -5.65
CA LEU A 763 35.53 56.45 -5.42
C LEU A 763 36.43 55.69 -4.46
N LEU A 764 37.75 55.72 -4.67
CA LEU A 764 38.72 55.13 -3.74
C LEU A 764 38.60 55.69 -2.33
N LYS A 765 38.39 57.01 -2.17
CA LYS A 765 38.13 57.60 -0.84
C LYS A 765 36.84 57.07 -0.22
N ARG A 766 35.78 56.86 -1.00
CA ARG A 766 34.51 56.30 -0.51
C ARG A 766 34.63 54.83 -0.15
N THR A 767 35.28 54.02 -0.99
CA THR A 767 35.49 52.60 -0.73
C THR A 767 36.44 52.38 0.45
N MET A 768 37.52 53.15 0.56
CA MET A 768 38.38 53.12 1.75
C MET A 768 37.63 53.56 3.02
N ALA A 769 36.71 54.52 2.93
CA ALA A 769 35.86 54.90 4.08
C ALA A 769 34.84 53.81 4.44
N ALA A 770 34.30 53.09 3.45
CA ALA A 770 33.40 51.95 3.65
C ALA A 770 34.15 50.75 4.26
N LEU A 771 35.35 50.44 3.76
CA LEU A 771 36.23 49.42 4.32
C LEU A 771 36.71 49.79 5.73
N SER A 772 37.00 51.05 6.01
CA SER A 772 37.30 51.51 7.37
C SER A 772 36.10 51.27 8.30
N LYS A 773 34.88 51.59 7.85
CA LYS A 773 33.66 51.30 8.61
C LYS A 773 33.45 49.79 8.79
N SER A 774 33.72 48.97 7.78
CA SER A 774 33.57 47.52 7.88
C SER A 774 34.62 46.90 8.82
N ALA A 775 35.85 47.43 8.81
CA ALA A 775 36.90 47.07 9.74
C ALA A 775 36.54 47.48 11.18
N ASP A 776 35.93 48.65 11.38
CA ASP A 776 35.44 49.08 12.68
C ASP A 776 34.28 48.17 13.16
N THR A 777 33.39 47.73 12.27
CA THR A 777 32.33 46.76 12.62
C THR A 777 32.86 45.36 12.91
N MET A 778 33.89 44.90 12.19
CA MET A 778 34.56 43.63 12.48
C MET A 778 35.39 43.69 13.77
N GLY A 779 35.99 44.84 14.07
CA GLY A 779 36.65 45.09 15.37
C GLY A 779 35.64 45.06 16.52
N ASN A 780 34.44 45.61 16.31
CA ASN A 780 33.36 45.58 17.30
C ASN A 780 32.77 44.18 17.48
N SER A 781 32.61 43.39 16.40
CA SER A 781 32.15 41.99 16.50
C SER A 781 33.20 41.06 17.12
N ALA A 782 34.49 41.27 16.85
CA ALA A 782 35.58 40.58 17.54
C ALA A 782 35.59 40.91 19.04
N GLY A 783 35.39 42.18 19.42
CA GLY A 783 35.23 42.58 20.81
C GLY A 783 33.99 41.98 21.49
N ALA A 784 32.88 41.82 20.74
CA ALA A 784 31.68 41.14 21.24
C ALA A 784 31.90 39.62 21.42
N LEU A 785 32.66 38.98 20.53
CA LEU A 785 33.02 37.57 20.64
C LEU A 785 34.02 37.30 21.77
N ASP A 786 34.95 38.23 22.03
CA ASP A 786 35.85 38.14 23.19
C ASP A 786 35.07 38.38 24.50
N ALA A 787 34.09 39.29 24.51
CA ALA A 787 33.18 39.47 25.65
C ALA A 787 32.32 38.23 25.92
N PHE A 788 31.74 37.62 24.87
CA PHE A 788 31.02 36.35 24.98
C PHE A 788 31.92 35.20 25.46
N ARG A 789 33.17 35.14 25.00
CA ARG A 789 34.17 34.15 25.45
C ARG A 789 34.52 34.34 26.93
N ASP A 790 34.66 35.58 27.39
CA ASP A 790 34.94 35.89 28.79
C ASP A 790 33.72 35.66 29.70
N GLU A 791 32.49 35.80 29.18
CA GLU A 791 31.24 35.41 29.86
C GLU A 791 31.03 33.89 29.94
N LEU A 792 31.51 33.12 28.95
CA LEU A 792 31.47 31.65 28.93
C LEU A 792 32.54 31.00 29.85
N LYS A 793 33.62 31.71 30.15
CA LYS A 793 34.75 31.22 30.95
C LYS A 793 34.39 30.76 32.38
N PRO A 794 33.51 31.44 33.14
CA PRO A 794 33.05 30.96 34.44
C PRO A 794 31.97 29.87 34.36
N MET A 795 31.37 29.59 33.19
CA MET A 795 30.44 28.46 33.01
C MET A 795 31.14 27.14 32.66
N MET A 796 32.40 27.20 32.18
CA MET A 796 33.21 26.02 31.85
C MET A 796 34.22 25.64 32.94
N GLN A 797 34.22 26.32 34.09
CA GLN A 797 34.93 25.93 35.32
C GLN A 797 33.93 25.38 36.34
#